data_AF-A0A7W4PP44-F1
#
_entry.id   AF-A0A7W4PP44-F1
#
_cell.length_a   1.000
_cell.length_b   1.000
_cell.length_c   1.000
_cell.angle_alpha   90.00
_cell.angle_beta   90.00
_cell.angle_gamma   90.00
#
_symmetry.space_group_name_H-M   'P 1'
#
loop_
_entity.id
_entity.type
_entity.pdbx_description
1 polymer ?
#
loop_
_entity_poly.entity_id
_entity_poly.type
_entity_poly.pdbx_seq_one_letter_code
_entity_poly.pdbx_strand_id
1 'polypeptide(L)'
;MSSPVPLRQLTNFQGHFDGVTGRLAVGWAFDANAPDEVTELHVLIDEQEVGTIRCGQPRPDVQQVLGTSATDLGFAFPIPDQFIDDRPHSLSLRFPDRSVVPTLDPEDSSRLSDKCEFRIRSKYEYRSFVDGLKSGALRGWIQRIDTLTGEVGGHCHILVTMDDAPIAQVRADRYRGDVTAAIGGEANCGFELVVPNSRRRFGPVRFRFFVMPDNVELGGSPVETSIVTDQLEGRLLDLSATIARLHGEITSLRRQVVDLVPSPGYNLGDYDRWARRYYDCLRARVAERRATAAHAPAEPLISVICPTYKPEMSDFTAAVESVIAQTYQNWELIIVDDGVKSIPVAARIDEYCRADSRIRSVPLKKNLGIAGATNAGLKAARGEWIVFFDHDDLLVDVALEVMMSDARRTGAKVLYSDEDKIDQAGYFLEPNLKPDFNYRYLLGCNYICHLMMVDAAVMRTVGEIRSDYDGAQDHDLVLRLTEAVPHAQIHHVPEILYHWRKTPNSTAVAIGNKTYAIDAGVRCVGDHLKRIGKKASVSSLRGLTLYRVDWKAPRAQPSVTIIIPFKDQIDITRLCVETVLATTDYRKYDIILVNNWSLTREAELFCAEMAKNPRIRVLTIEEGFNYSRLNNLATQESTADFYFFMNNDVFVRDAGWLKTIVNEATSCDDIGIVGGKLLYPNDTVQHVGVVVGPAGVAAHVHRGLDGNEYGFIGRAQLSHEVSAVTAAGMLIRASLFRAVGGFDEQNLTVAYNDVDLCLRVREAGYRIIQCNEFVAYHHESLSRGSDNRPETEARFFEETQYMQEKWGDRPIFRNDPAYSRHFTVDLQPFFDLVDPAAPAA
;
A
#
# COMPACT_ATOMS: atom_id res chain seq x y z
N MET A 1 42.55 -93.67 -6.94
CA MET A 1 41.49 -94.45 -7.59
C MET A 1 40.18 -94.24 -6.84
N SER A 2 39.31 -93.39 -7.37
CA SER A 2 37.85 -93.36 -7.19
C SER A 2 37.32 -92.43 -8.29
N SER A 3 36.29 -92.90 -8.98
CA SER A 3 35.93 -92.62 -10.37
C SER A 3 35.56 -91.18 -10.71
N PRO A 4 35.71 -90.78 -11.99
CA PRO A 4 35.25 -89.48 -12.47
C PRO A 4 33.72 -89.49 -12.55
N VAL A 5 33.08 -88.49 -11.93
CA VAL A 5 31.64 -88.26 -12.08
C VAL A 5 31.39 -87.71 -13.49
N PRO A 6 30.40 -88.24 -14.24
CA PRO A 6 30.28 -87.99 -15.67
C PRO A 6 29.75 -86.59 -15.96
N LEU A 7 30.43 -85.89 -16.87
CA LEU A 7 29.92 -84.70 -17.56
C LEU A 7 28.55 -85.01 -18.17
N ARG A 8 27.50 -84.29 -17.77
CA ARG A 8 26.32 -84.11 -18.61
C ARG A 8 26.75 -83.27 -19.84
N GLN A 9 27.38 -83.93 -20.80
CA GLN A 9 27.53 -83.46 -22.16
C GLN A 9 26.17 -83.54 -22.84
N LEU A 10 25.39 -82.47 -22.74
CA LEU A 10 24.22 -82.23 -23.58
C LEU A 10 24.20 -80.82 -24.16
N THR A 11 25.33 -80.11 -24.12
CA THR A 11 25.49 -78.78 -24.70
C THR A 11 26.89 -78.70 -25.29
N ASN A 12 27.00 -78.30 -26.56
CA ASN A 12 28.31 -78.11 -27.24
C ASN A 12 29.06 -76.88 -26.71
N PHE A 13 28.39 -76.08 -25.89
CA PHE A 13 28.90 -74.86 -25.34
C PHE A 13 29.63 -75.07 -24.00
N GLN A 14 30.69 -74.30 -23.80
CA GLN A 14 31.41 -74.17 -22.53
C GLN A 14 31.50 -72.70 -22.16
N GLY A 15 31.34 -72.39 -20.88
CA GLY A 15 31.46 -71.01 -20.41
C GLY A 15 31.42 -70.92 -18.90
N HIS A 16 31.85 -69.78 -18.39
CA HIS A 16 31.75 -69.41 -17.00
C HIS A 16 31.39 -67.93 -16.87
N PHE A 17 30.46 -67.63 -15.98
CA PHE A 17 30.10 -66.28 -15.64
C PHE A 17 30.87 -65.83 -14.39
N ASP A 18 31.82 -64.91 -14.56
CA ASP A 18 32.72 -64.45 -13.49
C ASP A 18 31.99 -63.57 -12.47
N GLY A 19 30.90 -62.91 -12.88
CA GLY A 19 30.03 -62.09 -12.02
C GLY A 19 29.85 -60.65 -12.52
N VAL A 20 29.25 -59.80 -11.67
CA VAL A 20 29.03 -58.38 -11.98
C VAL A 20 30.12 -57.53 -11.29
N THR A 21 30.94 -56.85 -12.08
CA THR A 21 31.98 -55.92 -11.60
C THR A 21 31.62 -54.49 -12.01
N GLY A 22 31.36 -53.62 -11.03
CA GLY A 22 30.90 -52.25 -11.29
C GLY A 22 29.52 -52.25 -11.96
N ARG A 23 29.45 -51.84 -13.23
CA ARG A 23 28.23 -51.86 -14.06
C ARG A 23 28.29 -52.88 -15.21
N LEU A 24 29.24 -53.82 -15.17
CA LEU A 24 29.46 -54.80 -16.23
C LEU A 24 29.30 -56.23 -15.70
N ALA A 25 28.49 -57.05 -16.37
CA ALA A 25 28.52 -58.50 -16.21
C ALA A 25 29.60 -59.08 -17.12
N VAL A 26 30.57 -59.80 -16.54
CA VAL A 26 31.76 -60.28 -17.26
C VAL A 26 31.91 -61.78 -17.10
N GLY A 27 32.52 -62.42 -18.10
CA GLY A 27 32.78 -63.85 -18.10
C GLY A 27 33.35 -64.31 -19.43
N TRP A 28 33.27 -65.60 -19.70
CA TRP A 28 33.66 -66.18 -20.98
C TRP A 28 32.74 -67.33 -21.41
N ALA A 29 32.61 -67.54 -22.71
CA ALA A 29 31.78 -68.60 -23.28
C ALA A 29 32.14 -68.85 -24.75
N PHE A 30 32.14 -70.10 -25.19
CA PHE A 30 32.35 -70.49 -26.58
C PHE A 30 31.66 -71.83 -26.93
N ASP A 31 31.48 -72.09 -28.24
CA ASP A 31 31.07 -73.39 -28.78
C ASP A 31 32.31 -74.25 -29.07
N ALA A 32 32.42 -75.40 -28.41
CA ALA A 32 33.57 -76.29 -28.60
C ALA A 32 33.63 -76.94 -29.99
N ASN A 33 32.51 -76.98 -30.73
CA ASN A 33 32.46 -77.51 -32.11
C ASN A 33 32.75 -76.45 -33.18
N ALA A 34 32.64 -75.17 -32.84
CA ALA A 34 32.96 -74.04 -33.71
C ALA A 34 33.79 -73.01 -32.94
N PRO A 35 35.02 -73.37 -32.49
CA PRO A 35 35.83 -72.52 -31.60
C PRO A 35 36.26 -71.20 -32.24
N ASP A 36 36.23 -71.10 -33.57
CA ASP A 36 36.57 -69.88 -34.31
C ASP A 36 35.35 -68.96 -34.55
N GLU A 37 34.14 -69.38 -34.16
CA GLU A 37 32.92 -68.57 -34.26
C GLU A 37 32.59 -67.87 -32.93
N VAL A 38 32.20 -66.60 -33.03
CA VAL A 38 31.82 -65.78 -31.87
C VAL A 38 30.49 -66.28 -31.32
N THR A 39 30.51 -66.80 -30.10
CA THR A 39 29.31 -67.27 -29.40
C THR A 39 28.48 -66.09 -28.89
N GLU A 40 27.16 -66.20 -28.99
CA GLU A 40 26.21 -65.20 -28.50
C GLU A 40 25.40 -65.76 -27.32
N LEU A 41 25.28 -64.99 -26.24
CA LEU A 41 24.54 -65.34 -25.03
C LEU A 41 23.31 -64.45 -24.87
N HIS A 42 22.22 -65.02 -24.38
CA HIS A 42 21.05 -64.29 -23.92
C HIS A 42 21.24 -63.86 -22.47
N VAL A 43 21.02 -62.58 -22.18
CA VAL A 43 21.12 -62.01 -20.83
C VAL A 43 19.72 -61.88 -20.25
N LEU A 44 19.48 -62.53 -19.11
CA LEU A 44 18.23 -62.44 -18.37
C LEU A 44 18.49 -61.80 -17.01
N ILE A 45 17.76 -60.73 -16.69
CA ILE A 45 17.76 -60.11 -15.37
C ILE A 45 16.34 -60.27 -14.81
N ASP A 46 16.22 -60.83 -13.60
CA ASP A 46 14.95 -61.16 -12.94
C ASP A 46 13.98 -61.96 -13.84
N GLU A 47 14.52 -62.98 -14.52
CA GLU A 47 13.83 -63.85 -15.50
C GLU A 47 13.34 -63.16 -16.79
N GLN A 48 13.61 -61.86 -16.96
CA GLN A 48 13.30 -61.14 -18.19
C GLN A 48 14.53 -61.07 -19.10
N GLU A 49 14.38 -61.47 -20.37
CA GLU A 49 15.45 -61.30 -21.37
C GLU A 49 15.64 -59.80 -21.68
N VAL A 50 16.80 -59.26 -21.31
CA VAL A 50 17.13 -57.83 -21.44
C VAL A 50 18.01 -57.51 -22.65
N GLY A 51 18.58 -58.53 -23.29
CA GLY A 51 19.39 -58.39 -24.49
C GLY A 51 20.27 -59.61 -24.74
N THR A 52 21.13 -59.50 -25.75
CA THR A 52 22.14 -60.51 -26.07
C THR A 52 23.55 -59.93 -26.02
N ILE A 53 24.55 -60.77 -25.80
CA ILE A 53 25.96 -60.39 -25.80
C ILE A 53 26.80 -61.35 -26.63
N ARG A 54 27.74 -60.79 -27.41
CA ARG A 54 28.71 -61.53 -28.20
C ARG A 54 30.02 -61.71 -27.42
N CYS A 55 30.49 -62.95 -27.31
CA CYS A 55 31.75 -63.32 -26.68
C CYS A 55 32.93 -63.01 -27.61
N GLY A 56 33.29 -61.73 -27.70
CA GLY A 56 34.25 -61.21 -28.68
C GLY A 56 35.57 -60.69 -28.09
N GLN A 57 35.84 -60.91 -26.80
CA GLN A 57 37.00 -60.32 -26.12
C GLN A 57 38.10 -61.38 -25.86
N PRO A 58 39.39 -61.02 -25.97
CA PRO A 58 40.46 -61.96 -25.70
C PRO A 58 40.54 -62.35 -24.22
N ARG A 59 40.60 -63.65 -23.91
CA ARG A 59 40.86 -64.21 -22.57
C ARG A 59 42.02 -65.21 -22.61
N PRO A 60 43.27 -64.73 -22.69
CA PRO A 60 44.45 -65.60 -22.80
C PRO A 60 44.61 -66.55 -21.61
N ASP A 61 44.15 -66.13 -20.43
CA ASP A 61 44.11 -66.92 -19.20
C ASP A 61 43.22 -68.16 -19.33
N VAL A 62 42.03 -68.00 -19.91
CA VAL A 62 41.08 -69.09 -20.16
C VAL A 62 41.58 -69.99 -21.28
N GLN A 63 42.09 -69.38 -22.36
CA GLN A 63 42.63 -70.10 -23.51
C GLN A 63 43.75 -71.07 -23.09
N GLN A 64 44.66 -70.62 -22.23
CA GLN A 64 45.77 -71.42 -21.71
C GLN A 64 45.30 -72.59 -20.85
N VAL A 65 44.27 -72.40 -20.01
CA VAL A 65 43.76 -73.44 -19.10
C VAL A 65 42.96 -74.51 -19.84
N LEU A 66 42.14 -74.11 -20.82
CA LEU A 66 41.30 -75.05 -21.59
C LEU A 66 42.04 -75.70 -22.77
N GLY A 67 43.19 -75.16 -23.18
CA GLY A 67 43.95 -75.66 -24.32
C GLY A 67 43.23 -75.47 -25.66
N THR A 68 42.36 -74.47 -25.77
CA THR A 68 41.57 -74.16 -26.97
C THR A 68 42.30 -73.21 -27.93
N SER A 69 42.05 -73.32 -29.23
CA SER A 69 42.57 -72.36 -30.24
C SER A 69 41.77 -71.06 -30.31
N ALA A 70 40.57 -71.03 -29.70
CA ALA A 70 39.68 -69.87 -29.68
C ALA A 70 40.33 -68.68 -28.96
N THR A 71 40.40 -67.52 -29.62
CA THR A 71 40.98 -66.30 -29.05
C THR A 71 39.92 -65.40 -28.41
N ASP A 72 38.74 -65.32 -29.02
CA ASP A 72 37.66 -64.42 -28.62
C ASP A 72 36.65 -65.18 -27.75
N LEU A 73 36.93 -65.22 -26.45
CA LEU A 73 36.20 -66.04 -25.47
C LEU A 73 35.40 -65.20 -24.47
N GLY A 74 35.88 -64.00 -24.19
CA GLY A 74 35.36 -63.13 -23.14
C GLY A 74 34.16 -62.29 -23.57
N PHE A 75 33.36 -61.90 -22.60
CA PHE A 75 32.25 -60.97 -22.77
C PHE A 75 32.20 -59.94 -21.64
N ALA A 76 31.67 -58.75 -21.94
CA ALA A 76 31.32 -57.72 -20.96
C ALA A 76 30.00 -57.04 -21.34
N PHE A 77 28.95 -57.22 -20.53
CA PHE A 77 27.62 -56.69 -20.77
C PHE A 77 27.33 -55.52 -19.82
N PRO A 78 27.04 -54.31 -20.32
CA PRO A 78 26.60 -53.20 -19.47
C PRO A 78 25.20 -53.46 -18.91
N ILE A 79 25.09 -53.44 -17.58
CA ILE A 79 23.80 -53.57 -16.90
C ILE A 79 22.93 -52.35 -17.27
N PRO A 80 21.69 -52.55 -17.77
CA PRO A 80 20.79 -51.44 -18.09
C PRO A 80 20.47 -50.57 -16.87
N ASP A 81 20.35 -49.25 -17.08
CA ASP A 81 20.20 -48.26 -16.00
C ASP A 81 19.00 -48.55 -15.08
N GLN A 82 17.93 -49.18 -15.58
CA GLN A 82 16.75 -49.54 -14.80
C GLN A 82 17.02 -50.56 -13.67
N PHE A 83 18.17 -51.24 -13.68
CA PHE A 83 18.60 -52.18 -12.63
C PHE A 83 19.72 -51.59 -11.75
N ILE A 84 19.89 -50.27 -11.77
CA ILE A 84 20.84 -49.50 -10.95
C ILE A 84 20.05 -48.69 -9.91
N ASP A 85 19.29 -49.40 -9.06
CA ASP A 85 18.29 -48.83 -8.16
C ASP A 85 18.53 -49.16 -6.67
N ASP A 86 19.70 -49.71 -6.34
CA ASP A 86 20.07 -50.20 -5.01
C ASP A 86 19.14 -51.32 -4.46
N ARG A 87 18.41 -52.05 -5.31
CA ARG A 87 17.69 -53.28 -4.97
C ARG A 87 18.48 -54.53 -5.38
N PRO A 88 18.27 -55.69 -4.72
CA PRO A 88 18.85 -56.94 -5.16
C PRO A 88 18.18 -57.44 -6.45
N HIS A 89 18.99 -57.75 -7.46
CA HIS A 89 18.58 -58.32 -8.75
C HIS A 89 19.31 -59.64 -9.02
N SER A 90 18.71 -60.51 -9.83
CA SER A 90 19.30 -61.79 -10.24
C SER A 90 19.63 -61.79 -11.73
N LEU A 91 20.87 -62.12 -12.10
CA LEU A 91 21.32 -62.21 -13.49
C LEU A 91 21.61 -63.67 -13.86
N SER A 92 21.06 -64.15 -14.98
CA SER A 92 21.45 -65.41 -15.62
C SER A 92 21.82 -65.20 -17.08
N LEU A 93 22.76 -66.00 -17.55
CA LEU A 93 23.22 -66.02 -18.93
C LEU A 93 22.86 -67.37 -19.55
N ARG A 94 22.32 -67.36 -20.76
CA ARG A 94 21.94 -68.58 -21.48
C ARG A 94 22.58 -68.66 -22.85
N PHE A 95 23.03 -69.85 -23.24
CA PHE A 95 23.47 -70.16 -24.58
C PHE A 95 22.29 -70.16 -25.58
N PRO A 96 22.54 -70.18 -26.90
CA PRO A 96 21.48 -70.25 -27.92
C PRO A 96 20.56 -71.46 -27.77
N ASP A 97 21.06 -72.58 -27.25
CA ASP A 97 20.29 -73.79 -26.94
C ASP A 97 19.50 -73.70 -25.61
N ARG A 98 19.52 -72.52 -24.96
CA ARG A 98 18.89 -72.18 -23.68
C ARG A 98 19.51 -72.83 -22.44
N SER A 99 20.61 -73.57 -22.59
CA SER A 99 21.41 -74.01 -21.44
C SER A 99 22.06 -72.82 -20.73
N VAL A 100 22.33 -72.98 -19.43
CA VAL A 100 22.83 -71.88 -18.58
C VAL A 100 24.35 -71.82 -18.62
N VAL A 101 24.91 -70.61 -18.68
CA VAL A 101 26.32 -70.37 -18.41
C VAL A 101 26.52 -70.38 -16.89
N PRO A 102 27.20 -71.39 -16.32
CA PRO A 102 27.30 -71.52 -14.87
C PRO A 102 28.18 -70.43 -14.26
N THR A 103 27.82 -69.97 -13.06
CA THR A 103 28.65 -69.14 -12.18
C THR A 103 28.95 -69.91 -10.88
N LEU A 104 29.86 -69.41 -10.04
CA LEU A 104 30.09 -70.02 -8.72
C LEU A 104 28.93 -69.70 -7.77
N ASP A 105 28.54 -70.66 -6.94
CA ASP A 105 27.58 -70.42 -5.87
C ASP A 105 28.21 -69.46 -4.83
N PRO A 106 27.54 -68.34 -4.49
CA PRO A 106 28.07 -67.36 -3.54
C PRO A 106 28.23 -67.89 -2.10
N GLU A 107 27.50 -68.95 -1.71
CA GLU A 107 27.63 -69.57 -0.37
C GLU A 107 28.63 -70.74 -0.34
N ASP A 108 28.87 -71.41 -1.47
CA ASP A 108 29.81 -72.53 -1.59
C ASP A 108 30.53 -72.52 -2.94
N SER A 109 31.76 -71.98 -2.96
CA SER A 109 32.58 -71.87 -4.17
C SER A 109 32.99 -73.22 -4.81
N SER A 110 32.61 -74.36 -4.21
CA SER A 110 32.76 -75.69 -4.81
C SER A 110 31.55 -76.13 -5.65
N ARG A 111 30.46 -75.36 -5.65
CA ARG A 111 29.21 -75.62 -6.40
C ARG A 111 29.01 -74.56 -7.48
N LEU A 112 28.30 -74.94 -8.54
CA LEU A 112 27.89 -74.06 -9.61
C LEU A 112 26.44 -73.60 -9.40
N SER A 113 26.18 -72.32 -9.65
CA SER A 113 24.86 -71.69 -9.66
C SER A 113 24.49 -71.28 -11.09
N ASP A 114 23.19 -71.22 -11.36
CA ASP A 114 22.63 -70.79 -12.63
C ASP A 114 22.40 -69.26 -12.69
N LYS A 115 22.60 -68.56 -11.56
CA LYS A 115 22.34 -67.12 -11.39
C LYS A 115 23.35 -66.45 -10.47
N CYS A 116 23.64 -65.17 -10.73
CA CYS A 116 24.40 -64.29 -9.86
C CYS A 116 23.48 -63.18 -9.31
N GLU A 117 23.46 -62.98 -7.99
CA GLU A 117 22.79 -61.83 -7.39
C GLU A 117 23.71 -60.61 -7.40
N PHE A 118 23.17 -59.44 -7.77
CA PHE A 118 23.91 -58.19 -7.78
C PHE A 118 23.05 -57.02 -7.28
N ARG A 119 23.72 -55.99 -6.76
CA ARG A 119 23.11 -54.73 -6.31
C ARG A 119 24.04 -53.59 -6.69
N ILE A 120 23.55 -52.63 -7.48
CA ILE A 120 24.34 -51.46 -7.92
C ILE A 120 23.64 -50.19 -7.44
N ARG A 121 24.38 -49.34 -6.72
CA ARG A 121 23.92 -48.03 -6.27
C ARG A 121 23.97 -47.00 -7.39
N SER A 122 22.95 -46.14 -7.47
CA SER A 122 22.99 -44.94 -8.31
C SER A 122 24.13 -44.01 -7.87
N LYS A 123 24.77 -43.36 -8.85
CA LYS A 123 25.88 -42.42 -8.61
C LYS A 123 25.39 -41.13 -7.94
N TYR A 124 24.14 -40.74 -8.16
CA TYR A 124 23.59 -39.49 -7.66
C TYR A 124 22.34 -39.70 -6.82
N GLU A 125 22.21 -38.93 -5.75
CA GLU A 125 20.98 -38.70 -5.02
C GLU A 125 20.43 -37.31 -5.39
N TYR A 126 19.10 -37.15 -5.41
CA TYR A 126 18.45 -35.90 -5.82
C TYR A 126 17.60 -35.31 -4.71
N ARG A 127 17.77 -33.99 -4.46
CA ARG A 127 16.84 -33.19 -3.66
C ARG A 127 16.08 -32.26 -4.60
N SER A 128 14.76 -32.31 -4.57
CA SER A 128 13.94 -31.52 -5.49
C SER A 128 12.56 -31.24 -4.94
N PHE A 129 11.93 -30.17 -5.44
CA PHE A 129 10.52 -29.90 -5.24
C PHE A 129 9.93 -29.11 -6.41
N VAL A 130 8.71 -29.45 -6.84
CA VAL A 130 7.93 -28.70 -7.83
C VAL A 130 6.99 -27.73 -7.09
N ASP A 131 7.15 -26.42 -7.32
CA ASP A 131 6.40 -25.36 -6.65
C ASP A 131 4.96 -25.20 -7.18
N GLY A 132 4.65 -25.82 -8.33
CA GLY A 132 3.36 -25.70 -9.04
C GLY A 132 3.32 -24.57 -10.07
N LEU A 133 2.12 -24.25 -10.55
CA LEU A 133 1.89 -23.19 -11.54
C LEU A 133 1.89 -21.82 -10.85
N LYS A 134 2.85 -20.96 -11.19
CA LYS A 134 2.93 -19.58 -10.71
C LYS A 134 3.12 -18.64 -11.89
N SER A 135 2.26 -17.62 -12.00
CA SER A 135 2.33 -16.60 -13.05
C SER A 135 2.41 -17.19 -14.48
N GLY A 136 1.66 -18.26 -14.75
CA GLY A 136 1.60 -18.89 -16.07
C GLY A 136 2.73 -19.85 -16.42
N ALA A 137 3.66 -20.13 -15.49
CA ALA A 137 4.74 -21.09 -15.68
C ALA A 137 4.82 -22.10 -14.53
N LEU A 138 5.16 -23.35 -14.86
CA LEU A 138 5.46 -24.40 -13.89
C LEU A 138 6.89 -24.21 -13.41
N ARG A 139 7.09 -24.13 -12.09
CA ARG A 139 8.40 -23.85 -11.48
C ARG A 139 8.76 -24.93 -10.46
N GLY A 140 10.05 -25.07 -10.21
CA GLY A 140 10.58 -25.92 -9.16
C GLY A 140 12.09 -25.80 -9.05
N TRP A 141 12.71 -26.69 -8.29
CA TRP A 141 14.15 -26.77 -8.13
C TRP A 141 14.64 -28.21 -7.98
N ILE A 142 15.91 -28.45 -8.31
CA ILE A 142 16.59 -29.73 -8.14
C ILE A 142 18.10 -29.54 -7.94
N GLN A 143 18.64 -30.26 -6.97
CA GLN A 143 20.07 -30.42 -6.73
C GLN A 143 20.44 -31.91 -6.82
N ARG A 144 21.54 -32.22 -7.51
CA ARG A 144 22.15 -33.56 -7.51
C ARG A 144 23.25 -33.63 -6.47
N ILE A 145 23.40 -34.77 -5.82
CA ILE A 145 24.42 -35.03 -4.80
C ILE A 145 25.20 -36.26 -5.25
N ASP A 146 26.49 -36.12 -5.51
CA ASP A 146 27.35 -37.28 -5.80
C ASP A 146 27.53 -38.12 -4.53
N THR A 147 27.13 -39.39 -4.58
CA THR A 147 27.10 -40.26 -3.40
C THR A 147 28.49 -40.71 -2.93
N LEU A 148 29.52 -40.51 -3.76
CA LEU A 148 30.91 -40.85 -3.43
C LEU A 148 31.69 -39.64 -2.90
N THR A 149 31.47 -38.45 -3.46
CA THR A 149 32.21 -37.24 -3.08
C THR A 149 31.44 -36.30 -2.15
N GLY A 150 30.12 -36.43 -2.07
CA GLY A 150 29.22 -35.51 -1.36
C GLY A 150 29.04 -34.16 -2.07
N GLU A 151 29.57 -34.00 -3.28
CA GLU A 151 29.49 -32.75 -4.04
C GLU A 151 28.06 -32.50 -4.51
N VAL A 152 27.56 -31.28 -4.22
CA VAL A 152 26.21 -30.85 -4.61
C VAL A 152 26.31 -30.02 -5.89
N GLY A 153 25.65 -30.48 -6.95
CA GLY A 153 25.60 -29.79 -8.24
C GLY A 153 24.18 -29.32 -8.59
N GLY A 154 24.09 -28.17 -9.27
CA GLY A 154 22.89 -27.73 -9.99
C GLY A 154 22.89 -28.21 -11.46
N HIS A 155 22.12 -27.53 -12.30
CA HIS A 155 22.11 -27.72 -13.77
C HIS A 155 21.63 -29.08 -14.27
N CYS A 156 20.79 -29.78 -13.51
CA CYS A 156 20.15 -31.01 -13.96
C CYS A 156 19.23 -30.74 -15.17
N HIS A 157 19.11 -31.72 -16.07
CA HIS A 157 18.13 -31.70 -17.15
C HIS A 157 16.86 -32.42 -16.69
N ILE A 158 15.71 -31.80 -16.90
CA ILE A 158 14.42 -32.30 -16.43
C ILE A 158 13.53 -32.53 -17.63
N LEU A 159 13.11 -33.77 -17.84
CA LEU A 159 12.06 -34.13 -18.77
C LEU A 159 10.71 -33.83 -18.12
N VAL A 160 9.87 -33.07 -18.81
CA VAL A 160 8.51 -32.76 -18.36
C VAL A 160 7.52 -33.47 -19.27
N THR A 161 6.63 -34.25 -18.67
CA THR A 161 5.51 -34.89 -19.35
C THR A 161 4.20 -34.26 -18.96
N MET A 162 3.23 -34.33 -19.87
CA MET A 162 1.87 -33.84 -19.72
C MET A 162 0.94 -34.99 -20.13
N ASP A 163 0.14 -35.50 -19.18
CA ASP A 163 -0.61 -36.76 -19.32
C ASP A 163 0.25 -37.88 -19.90
N ASP A 164 1.43 -38.09 -19.30
CA ASP A 164 2.41 -39.11 -19.69
C ASP A 164 3.07 -38.93 -21.08
N ALA A 165 2.76 -37.85 -21.81
CA ALA A 165 3.44 -37.50 -23.07
C ALA A 165 4.54 -36.45 -22.83
N PRO A 166 5.78 -36.63 -23.31
CA PRO A 166 6.85 -35.64 -23.14
C PRO A 166 6.52 -34.35 -23.91
N ILE A 167 6.65 -33.21 -23.23
CA ILE A 167 6.35 -31.89 -23.81
C ILE A 167 7.54 -30.94 -23.85
N ALA A 168 8.52 -31.11 -22.95
CA ALA A 168 9.69 -30.26 -22.89
C ALA A 168 10.82 -30.93 -22.11
N GLN A 169 12.05 -30.47 -22.36
CA GLN A 169 13.19 -30.72 -21.49
C GLN A 169 13.75 -29.38 -21.04
N VAL A 170 13.78 -29.14 -19.72
CA VAL A 170 14.25 -27.88 -19.13
C VAL A 170 15.52 -28.09 -18.33
N ARG A 171 16.39 -27.09 -18.32
CA ARG A 171 17.60 -27.12 -17.50
C ARG A 171 17.34 -26.37 -16.19
N ALA A 172 17.79 -26.94 -15.08
CA ALA A 172 17.72 -26.32 -13.77
C ALA A 172 18.90 -25.37 -13.53
N ASP A 173 18.91 -24.22 -14.18
CA ASP A 173 19.98 -23.22 -14.14
C ASP A 173 19.53 -21.84 -13.64
N ARG A 174 18.30 -21.71 -13.14
CA ARG A 174 17.79 -20.46 -12.57
C ARG A 174 18.19 -20.30 -11.11
N TYR A 175 18.46 -19.06 -10.74
CA TYR A 175 18.83 -18.69 -9.38
C TYR A 175 17.68 -18.88 -8.38
N ARG A 176 17.95 -19.60 -7.28
CA ARG A 176 17.07 -19.89 -6.15
C ARG A 176 17.84 -19.77 -4.84
N GLY A 177 18.21 -18.54 -4.50
CA GLY A 177 18.93 -18.24 -3.25
C GLY A 177 18.16 -18.62 -1.98
N ASP A 178 16.83 -18.65 -2.04
CA ASP A 178 15.94 -19.15 -0.98
C ASP A 178 16.17 -20.64 -0.68
N VAL A 179 16.36 -21.46 -1.72
CA VAL A 179 16.63 -22.90 -1.58
C VAL A 179 18.02 -23.11 -0.99
N THR A 180 19.05 -22.41 -1.49
CA THR A 180 20.40 -22.48 -0.90
C THR A 180 20.42 -22.04 0.55
N ALA A 181 19.66 -20.99 0.93
CA ALA A 181 19.56 -20.56 2.32
C ALA A 181 18.89 -21.60 3.22
N ALA A 182 17.90 -22.33 2.71
CA ALA A 182 17.13 -23.31 3.48
C ALA A 182 17.84 -24.67 3.63
N ILE A 183 18.47 -25.19 2.57
CA ILE A 183 19.02 -26.55 2.53
C ILE A 183 20.49 -26.66 2.10
N GLY A 184 21.16 -25.53 1.84
CA GLY A 184 22.54 -25.47 1.34
C GLY A 184 22.68 -25.81 -0.16
N GLY A 185 23.91 -25.82 -0.69
CA GLY A 185 24.22 -26.26 -2.06
C GLY A 185 24.23 -25.16 -3.14
N GLU A 186 24.09 -25.56 -4.40
CA GLU A 186 24.14 -24.67 -5.58
C GLU A 186 22.91 -23.76 -5.68
N ALA A 187 23.13 -22.47 -5.90
CA ALA A 187 22.07 -21.46 -6.01
C ALA A 187 21.39 -21.48 -7.38
N ASN A 188 22.07 -21.92 -8.43
CA ASN A 188 21.48 -22.11 -9.75
C ASN A 188 20.89 -23.52 -9.88
N CYS A 189 19.82 -23.79 -9.11
CA CYS A 189 19.15 -25.08 -9.07
C CYS A 189 17.65 -25.00 -9.47
N GLY A 190 17.15 -23.83 -9.83
CA GLY A 190 15.75 -23.62 -10.23
C GLY A 190 15.48 -23.90 -11.70
N PHE A 191 14.24 -24.28 -12.03
CA PHE A 191 13.76 -24.40 -13.40
C PHE A 191 12.40 -23.71 -13.58
N GLU A 192 12.09 -23.34 -14.82
CA GLU A 192 10.80 -22.79 -15.23
C GLU A 192 10.39 -23.38 -16.58
N LEU A 193 9.13 -23.82 -16.70
CA LEU A 193 8.51 -24.25 -17.94
C LEU A 193 7.24 -23.44 -18.20
N VAL A 194 7.23 -22.72 -19.32
CA VAL A 194 6.00 -22.20 -19.92
C VAL A 194 5.43 -23.28 -20.83
N VAL A 195 4.20 -23.70 -20.59
CA VAL A 195 3.58 -24.76 -21.40
C VAL A 195 3.34 -24.24 -22.82
N PRO A 196 3.86 -24.94 -23.87
CA PRO A 196 3.71 -24.50 -25.26
C PRO A 196 2.25 -24.30 -25.64
N ASN A 197 1.95 -23.24 -26.39
CA ASN A 197 0.57 -22.87 -26.74
C ASN A 197 -0.19 -24.00 -27.45
N SER A 198 0.50 -24.80 -28.29
CA SER A 198 -0.06 -25.97 -28.97
C SER A 198 -0.51 -27.11 -28.05
N ARG A 199 -0.12 -27.08 -26.77
CA ARG A 199 -0.43 -28.09 -25.75
C ARG A 199 -1.39 -27.56 -24.67
N ARG A 200 -1.76 -26.28 -24.69
CA ARG A 200 -2.71 -25.68 -23.74
C ARG A 200 -4.13 -26.13 -24.06
N ARG A 201 -4.85 -26.65 -23.07
CA ARG A 201 -6.25 -27.05 -23.20
C ARG A 201 -7.01 -26.78 -21.91
N PHE A 202 -8.31 -26.51 -22.02
CA PHE A 202 -9.16 -26.28 -20.86
C PHE A 202 -9.41 -27.58 -20.08
N GLY A 203 -9.30 -27.51 -18.76
CA GLY A 203 -9.48 -28.64 -17.84
C GLY A 203 -8.19 -29.00 -17.10
N PRO A 204 -8.29 -29.86 -16.07
CA PRO A 204 -7.14 -30.31 -15.31
C PRO A 204 -6.20 -31.15 -16.19
N VAL A 205 -4.90 -30.91 -16.04
CA VAL A 205 -3.85 -31.62 -16.75
C VAL A 205 -2.81 -32.07 -15.72
N ARG A 206 -2.27 -33.28 -15.90
CA ARG A 206 -1.27 -33.85 -14.98
C ARG A 206 0.13 -33.67 -15.56
N PHE A 207 1.00 -32.98 -14.82
CA PHE A 207 2.40 -32.80 -15.17
C PHE A 207 3.28 -33.71 -14.32
N ARG A 208 4.25 -34.38 -14.96
CA ARG A 208 5.30 -35.13 -14.26
C ARG A 208 6.68 -34.65 -14.67
N PHE A 209 7.61 -34.69 -13.73
CA PHE A 209 8.95 -34.15 -13.88
C PHE A 209 9.98 -35.21 -13.53
N PHE A 210 10.87 -35.53 -14.46
CA PHE A 210 11.90 -36.55 -14.29
C PHE A 210 13.28 -35.96 -14.55
N VAL A 211 14.25 -36.21 -13.66
CA VAL A 211 15.64 -35.84 -13.93
C VAL A 211 16.28 -36.84 -14.89
N MET A 212 16.97 -36.34 -15.90
CA MET A 212 17.66 -37.13 -16.92
C MET A 212 19.18 -37.14 -16.67
N PRO A 213 19.88 -38.26 -16.97
CA PRO A 213 19.36 -39.48 -17.59
C PRO A 213 18.74 -40.50 -16.61
N ASP A 214 18.88 -40.30 -15.30
CA ASP A 214 18.56 -41.30 -14.27
C ASP A 214 17.04 -41.59 -14.14
N ASN A 215 16.19 -40.82 -14.81
CA ASN A 215 14.73 -40.95 -14.87
C ASN A 215 14.03 -40.98 -13.50
N VAL A 216 14.57 -40.25 -12.53
CA VAL A 216 14.02 -40.13 -11.18
C VAL A 216 12.98 -39.01 -11.13
N GLU A 217 11.79 -39.29 -10.63
CA GLU A 217 10.71 -38.30 -10.51
C GLU A 217 11.00 -37.28 -9.39
N LEU A 218 10.77 -35.99 -9.66
CA LEU A 218 11.03 -34.91 -8.71
C LEU A 218 9.99 -34.88 -7.58
N GLY A 219 10.39 -34.38 -6.41
CA GLY A 219 9.46 -34.15 -5.28
C GLY A 219 8.35 -33.17 -5.66
N GLY A 220 7.11 -33.41 -5.21
CA GLY A 220 5.96 -32.60 -5.62
C GLY A 220 5.41 -32.90 -7.02
N SER A 221 5.99 -33.87 -7.75
CA SER A 221 5.41 -34.48 -8.94
C SER A 221 4.60 -35.74 -8.56
N PRO A 222 3.42 -36.00 -9.16
CA PRO A 222 2.75 -35.22 -10.20
C PRO A 222 2.11 -33.92 -9.68
N VAL A 223 2.04 -32.89 -10.54
CA VAL A 223 1.25 -31.67 -10.31
C VAL A 223 0.00 -31.70 -11.18
N GLU A 224 -1.17 -31.62 -10.56
CA GLU A 224 -2.44 -31.45 -11.26
C GLU A 224 -2.87 -29.99 -11.23
N THR A 225 -3.00 -29.38 -12.41
CA THR A 225 -3.44 -27.98 -12.53
C THR A 225 -4.19 -27.77 -13.85
N SER A 226 -5.03 -26.75 -13.89
CA SER A 226 -5.68 -26.31 -15.13
C SER A 226 -4.83 -25.25 -15.83
N ILE A 227 -4.67 -25.35 -17.15
CA ILE A 227 -3.98 -24.35 -17.95
C ILE A 227 -5.00 -23.64 -18.84
N VAL A 228 -5.04 -22.31 -18.73
CA VAL A 228 -5.93 -21.48 -19.52
C VAL A 228 -5.38 -21.38 -20.95
N THR A 229 -6.21 -21.50 -21.98
CA THR A 229 -5.79 -21.26 -23.37
C THR A 229 -5.64 -19.76 -23.61
N ASP A 230 -4.81 -19.32 -24.55
CA ASP A 230 -4.69 -17.88 -24.92
C ASP A 230 -6.04 -17.29 -25.36
N GLN A 231 -6.96 -18.14 -25.85
CA GLN A 231 -8.33 -17.77 -26.17
C GLN A 231 -9.21 -17.59 -24.93
N LEU A 232 -8.99 -18.34 -23.85
CA LEU A 232 -9.68 -18.16 -22.57
C LEU A 232 -9.02 -17.09 -21.71
N GLU A 233 -7.71 -16.89 -21.79
CA GLU A 233 -6.99 -15.77 -21.19
C GLU A 233 -7.37 -14.48 -21.92
N GLY A 234 -7.39 -14.51 -23.25
CA GLY A 234 -7.99 -13.47 -24.08
C GLY A 234 -9.47 -13.26 -23.75
N ARG A 235 -10.27 -14.31 -23.60
CA ARG A 235 -11.67 -14.16 -23.16
C ARG A 235 -11.82 -13.72 -21.72
N LEU A 236 -10.90 -14.01 -20.79
CA LEU A 236 -10.93 -13.59 -19.39
C LEU A 236 -10.42 -12.16 -19.24
N LEU A 237 -9.45 -11.75 -20.05
CA LEU A 237 -9.02 -10.37 -20.21
C LEU A 237 -10.08 -9.56 -20.95
N ASP A 238 -10.73 -10.12 -21.96
CA ASP A 238 -11.88 -9.53 -22.63
C ASP A 238 -13.10 -9.54 -21.72
N LEU A 239 -13.30 -10.55 -20.86
CA LEU A 239 -14.38 -10.58 -19.87
C LEU A 239 -14.08 -9.59 -18.75
N SER A 240 -12.82 -9.44 -18.33
CA SER A 240 -12.38 -8.46 -17.35
C SER A 240 -12.47 -7.04 -17.92
N ALA A 241 -12.05 -6.84 -19.17
CA ALA A 241 -12.22 -5.60 -19.92
C ALA A 241 -13.70 -5.35 -20.25
N THR A 242 -14.50 -6.40 -20.47
CA THR A 242 -15.95 -6.32 -20.63
C THR A 242 -16.63 -6.07 -19.30
N ILE A 243 -16.13 -6.57 -18.17
CA ILE A 243 -16.61 -6.26 -16.82
C ILE A 243 -16.24 -4.83 -16.50
N ALA A 244 -15.03 -4.37 -16.80
CA ALA A 244 -14.60 -2.99 -16.64
C ALA A 244 -15.37 -2.04 -17.58
N ARG A 245 -15.63 -2.46 -18.82
CA ARG A 245 -16.48 -1.74 -19.79
C ARG A 245 -17.94 -1.77 -19.37
N LEU A 246 -18.48 -2.89 -18.89
CA LEU A 246 -19.85 -3.01 -18.37
C LEU A 246 -19.99 -2.28 -17.04
N HIS A 247 -18.95 -2.21 -16.22
CA HIS A 247 -18.93 -1.40 -15.00
C HIS A 247 -18.83 0.07 -15.37
N GLY A 248 -18.04 0.42 -16.39
CA GLY A 248 -18.00 1.75 -16.99
C GLY A 248 -19.29 2.13 -17.70
N GLU A 249 -19.98 1.17 -18.34
CA GLU A 249 -21.27 1.33 -19.02
C GLU A 249 -22.41 1.29 -18.02
N ILE A 250 -22.34 0.55 -16.92
CA ILE A 250 -23.29 0.59 -15.80
C ILE A 250 -23.06 1.86 -15.00
N THR A 251 -21.83 2.33 -14.85
CA THR A 251 -21.54 3.64 -14.24
C THR A 251 -21.97 4.76 -15.17
N SER A 252 -21.78 4.61 -16.49
CA SER A 252 -22.23 5.54 -17.53
C SER A 252 -23.74 5.45 -17.75
N LEU A 253 -24.37 4.29 -17.60
CA LEU A 253 -25.82 4.08 -17.63
C LEU A 253 -26.42 4.50 -16.32
N ARG A 254 -25.75 4.35 -15.18
CA ARG A 254 -26.17 4.92 -13.90
C ARG A 254 -26.04 6.43 -13.97
N ARG A 255 -24.98 6.96 -14.58
CA ARG A 255 -24.82 8.39 -14.89
C ARG A 255 -25.89 8.85 -15.88
N GLN A 256 -26.11 8.15 -16.99
CA GLN A 256 -27.14 8.47 -17.98
C GLN A 256 -28.54 8.26 -17.42
N VAL A 257 -28.78 7.28 -16.55
CA VAL A 257 -30.04 7.09 -15.82
C VAL A 257 -30.17 8.18 -14.76
N VAL A 258 -29.10 8.67 -14.14
CA VAL A 258 -29.05 9.87 -13.28
C VAL A 258 -29.08 11.19 -14.08
N ASP A 259 -28.82 11.15 -15.38
CA ASP A 259 -28.95 12.28 -16.31
C ASP A 259 -30.35 12.28 -16.95
N LEU A 260 -30.97 11.10 -17.10
CA LEU A 260 -32.32 10.85 -17.62
C LEU A 260 -33.39 10.90 -16.52
N VAL A 261 -33.02 10.55 -15.28
CA VAL A 261 -33.73 10.88 -14.05
C VAL A 261 -33.10 12.20 -13.63
N PRO A 262 -33.75 13.36 -13.80
CA PRO A 262 -33.18 14.62 -13.34
C PRO A 262 -32.81 14.48 -11.86
N SER A 263 -31.53 14.32 -11.56
CA SER A 263 -31.03 14.39 -10.19
C SER A 263 -30.76 15.86 -9.93
N PRO A 264 -31.52 16.52 -9.04
CA PRO A 264 -31.22 17.89 -8.66
C PRO A 264 -29.91 17.87 -7.86
N GLY A 265 -28.77 18.15 -8.50
CA GLY A 265 -27.47 18.15 -7.82
C GLY A 265 -26.31 18.63 -8.69
N TYR A 266 -25.22 19.02 -8.04
CA TYR A 266 -23.95 19.39 -8.67
C TYR A 266 -22.84 18.48 -8.13
N ASN A 267 -21.80 18.24 -8.93
CA ASN A 267 -20.56 17.59 -8.48
C ASN A 267 -19.35 18.36 -9.01
N LEU A 268 -18.12 17.97 -8.62
CA LEU A 268 -16.89 18.62 -9.09
C LEU A 268 -16.73 18.63 -10.62
N GLY A 269 -17.34 17.70 -11.36
CA GLY A 269 -17.37 17.71 -12.83
C GLY A 269 -18.28 18.79 -13.44
N ASP A 270 -19.25 19.28 -12.67
CA ASP A 270 -20.17 20.38 -13.04
C ASP A 270 -19.74 21.73 -12.46
N TYR A 271 -18.49 21.85 -11.99
CA TYR A 271 -18.06 22.96 -11.13
C TYR A 271 -18.26 24.34 -11.76
N ASP A 272 -17.94 24.56 -13.04
CA ASP A 272 -18.14 25.88 -13.67
C ASP A 272 -19.62 26.33 -13.62
N ARG A 273 -20.56 25.41 -13.91
CA ARG A 273 -22.00 25.67 -13.86
C ARG A 273 -22.45 25.98 -12.43
N TRP A 274 -21.92 25.23 -11.46
CA TRP A 274 -22.16 25.46 -10.04
C TRP A 274 -21.63 26.83 -9.60
N ALA A 275 -20.38 27.15 -9.93
CA ALA A 275 -19.67 28.35 -9.54
C ALA A 275 -20.37 29.62 -10.04
N ARG A 276 -20.82 29.64 -11.31
CA ARG A 276 -21.58 30.77 -11.87
C ARG A 276 -22.83 31.08 -11.05
N ARG A 277 -23.62 30.06 -10.70
CA ARG A 277 -24.81 30.21 -9.85
C ARG A 277 -24.43 30.62 -8.42
N TYR A 278 -23.36 30.03 -7.88
CA TYR A 278 -22.83 30.36 -6.57
C TYR A 278 -22.46 31.84 -6.44
N TYR A 279 -21.75 32.42 -7.42
CA TYR A 279 -21.36 33.83 -7.36
C TYR A 279 -22.56 34.78 -7.40
N ASP A 280 -23.60 34.45 -8.15
CA ASP A 280 -24.85 35.23 -8.14
C ASP A 280 -25.55 35.17 -6.78
N CYS A 281 -25.63 33.99 -6.18
CA CYS A 281 -26.18 33.81 -4.82
C CYS A 281 -25.33 34.53 -3.76
N LEU A 282 -24.00 34.48 -3.87
CA LEU A 282 -23.08 35.17 -2.97
C LEU A 282 -23.28 36.68 -3.05
N ARG A 283 -23.31 37.27 -4.26
CA ARG A 283 -23.56 38.71 -4.45
C ARG A 283 -24.89 39.13 -3.85
N ALA A 284 -25.96 38.36 -4.07
CA ALA A 284 -27.27 38.64 -3.51
C ALA A 284 -27.24 38.64 -1.97
N ARG A 285 -26.61 37.63 -1.36
CA ARG A 285 -26.47 37.51 0.10
C ARG A 285 -25.66 38.67 0.70
N VAL A 286 -24.57 39.08 0.05
CA VAL A 286 -23.76 40.22 0.51
C VAL A 286 -24.53 41.53 0.37
N ALA A 287 -25.24 41.74 -0.74
CA ALA A 287 -26.07 42.93 -0.95
C ALA A 287 -27.19 43.05 0.09
N GLU A 288 -27.85 41.94 0.45
CA GLU A 288 -28.88 41.91 1.50
C GLU A 288 -28.30 42.24 2.89
N ARG A 289 -27.15 41.67 3.24
CA ARG A 289 -26.43 41.99 4.49
C ARG A 289 -26.05 43.48 4.55
N ARG A 290 -25.58 44.05 3.44
CA ARG A 290 -25.27 45.47 3.34
C ARG A 290 -26.50 46.35 3.53
N ALA A 291 -27.63 45.98 2.94
CA ALA A 291 -28.88 46.75 3.04
C ALA A 291 -29.47 46.74 4.46
N THR A 292 -29.21 45.70 5.24
CA THR A 292 -29.75 45.52 6.60
C THR A 292 -28.79 45.99 7.70
N ALA A 293 -27.53 46.27 7.39
CA ALA A 293 -26.56 46.79 8.35
C ALA A 293 -26.95 48.21 8.81
N ALA A 294 -27.18 48.40 10.11
CA ALA A 294 -27.28 49.74 10.71
C ALA A 294 -25.98 50.53 10.48
N HIS A 295 -26.06 51.87 10.42
CA HIS A 295 -24.95 52.80 10.15
C HIS A 295 -23.59 52.23 10.57
N ALA A 296 -22.79 51.82 9.59
CA ALA A 296 -21.53 51.16 9.85
C ALA A 296 -20.56 52.13 10.55
N PRO A 297 -19.77 51.67 11.54
CA PRO A 297 -18.60 52.41 11.98
C PRO A 297 -17.69 52.69 10.78
N ALA A 298 -16.85 53.73 10.88
CA ALA A 298 -15.90 54.07 9.82
C ALA A 298 -15.19 52.81 9.30
N GLU A 299 -15.26 52.60 7.99
CA GLU A 299 -14.63 51.46 7.33
C GLU A 299 -13.11 51.54 7.49
N PRO A 300 -12.42 50.53 8.05
CA PRO A 300 -10.96 50.56 8.13
C PRO A 300 -10.36 50.45 6.72
N LEU A 301 -9.24 51.13 6.50
CA LEU A 301 -8.56 51.09 5.20
C LEU A 301 -7.92 49.71 4.97
N ILE A 302 -8.17 49.11 3.81
CA ILE A 302 -7.50 47.88 3.35
C ILE A 302 -6.43 48.24 2.32
N SER A 303 -5.16 47.89 2.57
CA SER A 303 -4.09 47.98 1.58
C SER A 303 -3.95 46.65 0.83
N VAL A 304 -4.27 46.66 -0.46
CA VAL A 304 -4.06 45.55 -1.38
C VAL A 304 -2.66 45.68 -1.97
N ILE A 305 -1.77 44.73 -1.70
CA ILE A 305 -0.38 44.72 -2.16
C ILE A 305 -0.28 43.85 -3.41
N CYS A 306 0.16 44.45 -4.52
CA CYS A 306 0.26 43.80 -5.83
C CYS A 306 1.69 43.88 -6.39
N PRO A 307 2.56 42.93 -6.05
CA PRO A 307 3.88 42.79 -6.65
C PRO A 307 3.76 42.47 -8.15
N THR A 308 4.38 43.28 -9.01
CA THR A 308 4.23 43.20 -10.46
C THR A 308 5.58 43.04 -11.13
N TYR A 309 5.79 41.94 -11.85
CA TYR A 309 7.01 41.71 -12.63
C TYR A 309 6.71 41.08 -13.99
N LYS A 310 6.90 41.89 -15.05
CA LYS A 310 6.67 41.48 -16.46
C LYS A 310 5.31 40.75 -16.67
N PRO A 311 4.19 41.35 -16.23
CA PRO A 311 2.91 40.70 -16.40
C PRO A 311 2.50 40.66 -17.87
N GLU A 312 1.65 39.70 -18.23
CA GLU A 312 0.85 39.79 -19.46
C GLU A 312 -0.18 40.91 -19.31
N MET A 313 -0.29 41.77 -20.33
CA MET A 313 -1.05 43.03 -20.21
C MET A 313 -2.55 42.80 -19.99
N SER A 314 -3.14 41.79 -20.65
CA SER A 314 -4.55 41.44 -20.48
C SER A 314 -4.85 41.02 -19.05
N ASP A 315 -3.99 40.18 -18.50
CA ASP A 315 -4.15 39.52 -17.21
C ASP A 315 -3.98 40.55 -16.09
N PHE A 316 -3.00 41.45 -16.23
CA PHE A 316 -2.78 42.59 -15.36
C PHE A 316 -3.94 43.59 -15.37
N THR A 317 -4.44 43.93 -16.55
CA THR A 317 -5.59 44.83 -16.70
C THR A 317 -6.80 44.26 -15.96
N ALA A 318 -7.11 42.98 -16.19
CA ALA A 318 -8.21 42.29 -15.52
C ALA A 318 -8.00 42.19 -14.00
N ALA A 319 -6.77 41.95 -13.55
CA ALA A 319 -6.43 41.91 -12.13
C ALA A 319 -6.71 43.25 -11.43
N VAL A 320 -6.20 44.36 -11.99
CA VAL A 320 -6.44 45.71 -11.44
C VAL A 320 -7.93 46.07 -11.49
N GLU A 321 -8.62 45.76 -12.58
CA GLU A 321 -10.06 46.00 -12.72
C GLU A 321 -10.90 45.21 -11.70
N SER A 322 -10.47 44.00 -11.31
CA SER A 322 -11.14 43.22 -10.26
C SER A 322 -11.05 43.86 -8.87
N VAL A 323 -9.97 44.60 -8.60
CA VAL A 323 -9.82 45.40 -7.37
C VAL A 323 -10.67 46.66 -7.45
N ILE A 324 -10.72 47.33 -8.62
CA ILE A 324 -11.57 48.50 -8.84
C ILE A 324 -13.05 48.16 -8.64
N ALA A 325 -13.47 46.97 -9.09
CA ALA A 325 -14.84 46.47 -9.01
C ALA A 325 -15.28 46.06 -7.59
N GLN A 326 -14.40 46.14 -6.58
CA GLN A 326 -14.75 45.76 -5.21
C GLN A 326 -15.90 46.60 -4.67
N THR A 327 -16.85 45.93 -4.01
CA THR A 327 -18.01 46.58 -3.40
C THR A 327 -17.67 47.33 -2.11
N TYR A 328 -16.69 46.86 -1.34
CA TYR A 328 -16.05 47.63 -0.27
C TYR A 328 -15.27 48.79 -0.89
N GLN A 329 -15.46 50.04 -0.43
CA GLN A 329 -14.87 51.21 -1.10
C GLN A 329 -13.61 51.76 -0.44
N ASN A 330 -13.39 51.53 0.87
CA ASN A 330 -12.23 52.06 1.58
C ASN A 330 -10.98 51.16 1.46
N TRP A 331 -10.44 51.07 0.24
CA TRP A 331 -9.19 50.35 -0.04
C TRP A 331 -8.19 51.26 -0.75
N GLU A 332 -6.92 50.87 -0.70
CA GLU A 332 -5.87 51.34 -1.61
C GLU A 332 -5.21 50.15 -2.31
N LEU A 333 -4.86 50.30 -3.58
CA LEU A 333 -4.12 49.31 -4.35
C LEU A 333 -2.69 49.81 -4.53
N ILE A 334 -1.72 49.04 -4.04
CA ILE A 334 -0.29 49.36 -4.12
C ILE A 334 0.35 48.43 -5.15
N ILE A 335 0.56 48.97 -6.35
CA ILE A 335 1.20 48.27 -7.45
C ILE A 335 2.71 48.47 -7.33
N VAL A 336 3.44 47.40 -7.03
CA VAL A 336 4.90 47.44 -6.91
C VAL A 336 5.52 46.97 -8.22
N ASP A 337 6.07 47.90 -9.00
CA ASP A 337 6.76 47.59 -10.27
C ASP A 337 8.19 47.10 -9.98
N ASP A 338 8.40 45.78 -9.97
CA ASP A 338 9.64 45.09 -9.57
C ASP A 338 10.70 45.04 -10.69
N GLY A 339 10.97 46.19 -11.28
CA GLY A 339 12.26 46.48 -11.92
C GLY A 339 12.58 45.74 -13.22
N VAL A 340 11.86 46.06 -14.30
CA VAL A 340 12.38 46.27 -15.68
C VAL A 340 11.45 47.28 -16.37
N LYS A 341 12.01 48.23 -17.15
CA LYS A 341 11.27 49.21 -17.96
C LYS A 341 10.43 48.55 -19.08
N SER A 342 9.37 47.83 -18.73
CA SER A 342 8.27 47.60 -19.67
C SER A 342 7.52 48.92 -19.80
N ILE A 343 7.92 49.72 -20.80
CA ILE A 343 7.27 51.02 -21.09
C ILE A 343 5.73 50.87 -21.15
N PRO A 344 5.16 49.80 -21.76
CA PRO A 344 3.72 49.60 -21.77
C PRO A 344 3.10 49.40 -20.37
N VAL A 345 3.72 48.58 -19.50
CA VAL A 345 3.19 48.29 -18.16
C VAL A 345 3.27 49.53 -17.27
N ALA A 346 4.41 50.24 -17.28
CA ALA A 346 4.55 51.48 -16.54
C ALA A 346 3.55 52.55 -17.00
N ALA A 347 3.32 52.68 -18.32
CA ALA A 347 2.32 53.60 -18.85
C ALA A 347 0.89 53.24 -18.42
N ARG A 348 0.55 51.94 -18.37
CA ARG A 348 -0.76 51.47 -17.90
C ARG A 348 -0.93 51.68 -16.39
N ILE A 349 0.11 51.46 -15.59
CA ILE A 349 0.10 51.78 -14.14
C ILE A 349 -0.16 53.27 -13.92
N ASP A 350 0.53 54.14 -14.67
CA ASP A 350 0.35 55.59 -14.61
C ASP A 350 -1.07 56.02 -15.01
N GLU A 351 -1.68 55.35 -16.00
CA GLU A 351 -3.07 55.56 -16.40
C GLU A 351 -4.03 55.27 -15.25
N TYR A 352 -3.90 54.11 -14.60
CA TYR A 352 -4.71 53.75 -13.44
C TYR A 352 -4.54 54.71 -12.26
N CYS A 353 -3.30 55.10 -11.93
CA CYS A 353 -3.02 56.03 -10.84
C CYS A 353 -3.62 57.43 -11.08
N ARG A 354 -3.77 57.85 -12.35
CA ARG A 354 -4.45 59.11 -12.72
C ARG A 354 -5.97 58.98 -12.69
N ALA A 355 -6.49 57.81 -13.04
CA ALA A 355 -7.92 57.55 -13.14
C ALA A 355 -8.59 57.30 -11.77
N ASP A 356 -7.91 56.62 -10.85
CA ASP A 356 -8.41 56.33 -9.50
C ASP A 356 -7.36 56.66 -8.44
N SER A 357 -7.69 57.63 -7.58
CA SER A 357 -6.81 58.11 -6.50
C SER A 357 -6.49 57.06 -5.42
N ARG A 358 -7.23 55.94 -5.37
CA ARG A 358 -6.97 54.81 -4.49
C ARG A 358 -5.81 53.94 -4.98
N ILE A 359 -5.39 54.09 -6.23
CA ILE A 359 -4.31 53.30 -6.83
C ILE A 359 -3.00 54.08 -6.74
N ARG A 360 -1.95 53.41 -6.24
CA ARG A 360 -0.62 53.97 -6.03
C ARG A 360 0.44 53.05 -6.61
N SER A 361 1.45 53.63 -7.26
CA SER A 361 2.61 52.90 -7.75
C SER A 361 3.82 53.03 -6.83
N VAL A 362 4.58 51.94 -6.70
CA VAL A 362 5.87 51.89 -5.99
C VAL A 362 6.90 51.32 -6.97
N PRO A 363 7.57 52.16 -7.77
CA PRO A 363 8.55 51.69 -8.74
C PRO A 363 9.87 51.32 -8.09
N LEU A 364 10.38 50.12 -8.38
CA LEU A 364 11.67 49.63 -7.92
C LEU A 364 12.74 49.78 -9.01
N LYS A 365 13.92 50.25 -8.64
CA LYS A 365 15.03 50.51 -9.59
C LYS A 365 15.60 49.23 -10.22
N LYS A 366 15.43 48.10 -9.55
CA LYS A 366 15.90 46.77 -9.95
C LYS A 366 14.91 45.75 -9.41
N ASN A 367 14.83 44.59 -10.06
CA ASN A 367 14.09 43.44 -9.55
C ASN A 367 14.69 43.00 -8.19
N LEU A 368 13.84 42.95 -7.16
CA LEU A 368 14.14 42.50 -5.80
C LEU A 368 13.52 41.12 -5.50
N GLY A 369 12.83 40.52 -6.46
CA GLY A 369 12.10 39.27 -6.29
C GLY A 369 10.79 39.46 -5.54
N ILE A 370 10.01 38.39 -5.45
CA ILE A 370 8.67 38.42 -4.85
C ILE A 370 8.71 38.94 -3.40
N ALA A 371 9.61 38.44 -2.56
CA ALA A 371 9.73 38.89 -1.18
C ALA A 371 10.08 40.39 -1.08
N GLY A 372 11.07 40.85 -1.85
CA GLY A 372 11.52 42.24 -1.83
C GLY A 372 10.46 43.21 -2.35
N ALA A 373 9.75 42.83 -3.42
CA ALA A 373 8.65 43.60 -3.98
C ALA A 373 7.47 43.70 -3.00
N THR A 374 7.04 42.57 -2.42
CA THR A 374 5.99 42.56 -1.39
C THR A 374 6.37 43.43 -0.19
N ASN A 375 7.61 43.35 0.29
CA ASN A 375 8.10 44.19 1.40
C ASN A 375 8.06 45.69 1.08
N ALA A 376 8.41 46.09 -0.16
CA ALA A 376 8.28 47.48 -0.58
C ALA A 376 6.82 47.96 -0.56
N GLY A 377 5.89 47.09 -0.97
CA GLY A 377 4.45 47.32 -0.86
C GLY A 377 3.98 47.46 0.59
N LEU A 378 4.37 46.52 1.46
CA LEU A 378 4.05 46.55 2.90
C LEU A 378 4.54 47.83 3.58
N LYS A 379 5.71 48.34 3.20
CA LYS A 379 6.25 49.60 3.73
C LYS A 379 5.46 50.83 3.24
N ALA A 380 4.87 50.76 2.06
CA ALA A 380 4.07 51.84 1.48
C ALA A 380 2.59 51.82 1.93
N ALA A 381 2.15 50.70 2.52
CA ALA A 381 0.81 50.46 3.02
C ALA A 381 0.43 51.42 4.16
N ARG A 382 -0.80 51.91 4.11
CA ARG A 382 -1.41 52.81 5.11
C ARG A 382 -2.62 52.18 5.79
N GLY A 383 -3.10 51.06 5.27
CA GLY A 383 -4.26 50.34 5.77
C GLY A 383 -4.05 49.75 7.14
N GLU A 384 -5.16 49.61 7.85
CA GLU A 384 -5.24 48.82 9.09
C GLU A 384 -5.21 47.31 8.77
N TRP A 385 -5.50 46.95 7.52
CA TRP A 385 -5.49 45.59 7.00
C TRP A 385 -4.66 45.49 5.74
N ILE A 386 -3.98 44.35 5.58
CA ILE A 386 -3.13 44.02 4.44
C ILE A 386 -3.76 42.85 3.71
N VAL A 387 -3.89 42.96 2.39
CA VAL A 387 -4.29 41.88 1.48
C VAL A 387 -3.17 41.62 0.49
N PHE A 388 -2.81 40.35 0.29
CA PHE A 388 -1.83 39.93 -0.70
C PHE A 388 -2.55 39.55 -1.99
N PHE A 389 -2.12 40.11 -3.12
CA PHE A 389 -2.78 39.93 -4.41
C PHE A 389 -1.77 39.80 -5.54
N ASP A 390 -1.90 38.75 -6.35
CA ASP A 390 -1.02 38.54 -7.49
C ASP A 390 -1.51 39.32 -8.71
N HIS A 391 -0.55 39.84 -9.49
CA HIS A 391 -0.82 40.76 -10.59
C HIS A 391 -1.50 40.10 -11.80
N ASP A 392 -1.65 38.78 -11.78
CA ASP A 392 -2.24 37.96 -12.83
C ASP A 392 -3.40 37.09 -12.32
N ASP A 393 -4.02 37.44 -11.18
CA ASP A 393 -5.19 36.78 -10.62
C ASP A 393 -6.40 37.71 -10.52
N LEU A 394 -7.55 37.21 -10.06
CA LEU A 394 -8.78 38.00 -9.92
C LEU A 394 -9.34 37.89 -8.51
N LEU A 395 -9.78 39.04 -7.97
CA LEU A 395 -10.66 39.07 -6.81
C LEU A 395 -12.12 38.95 -7.23
N VAL A 396 -12.90 38.20 -6.47
CA VAL A 396 -14.37 38.26 -6.56
C VAL A 396 -14.82 39.65 -6.09
N ASP A 397 -15.78 40.27 -6.78
CA ASP A 397 -16.25 41.66 -6.55
C ASP A 397 -16.73 41.99 -5.11
N VAL A 398 -17.05 40.98 -4.32
CA VAL A 398 -17.42 41.12 -2.90
C VAL A 398 -16.33 40.69 -1.92
N ALA A 399 -15.14 40.32 -2.40
CA ALA A 399 -14.07 39.73 -1.59
C ALA A 399 -13.69 40.57 -0.37
N LEU A 400 -13.34 41.85 -0.58
CA LEU A 400 -12.91 42.72 0.51
C LEU A 400 -14.02 42.97 1.56
N GLU A 401 -15.27 43.05 1.11
CA GLU A 401 -16.42 43.26 2.00
C GLU A 401 -16.70 42.04 2.87
N VAL A 402 -16.67 40.85 2.26
CA VAL A 402 -16.87 39.58 2.97
C VAL A 402 -15.73 39.37 3.98
N MET A 403 -14.47 39.54 3.58
CA MET A 403 -13.31 39.41 4.46
C MET A 403 -13.41 40.39 5.65
N MET A 404 -13.78 41.65 5.40
CA MET A 404 -13.94 42.65 6.46
C MET A 404 -15.11 42.36 7.40
N SER A 405 -16.24 41.91 6.85
CA SER A 405 -17.40 41.48 7.62
C SER A 405 -17.04 40.35 8.59
N ASP A 406 -16.33 39.34 8.09
CA ASP A 406 -15.91 38.19 8.90
C ASP A 406 -14.86 38.57 9.95
N ALA A 407 -13.92 39.45 9.63
CA ALA A 407 -12.95 39.98 10.59
C ALA A 407 -13.63 40.69 11.76
N ARG A 408 -14.64 41.52 11.47
CA ARG A 408 -15.43 42.22 12.50
C ARG A 408 -16.28 41.26 13.33
N ARG A 409 -16.94 40.31 12.69
CA ARG A 409 -17.85 39.35 13.34
C ARG A 409 -17.12 38.42 14.30
N THR A 410 -15.93 37.98 13.92
CA THR A 410 -15.15 36.99 14.68
C THR A 410 -14.08 37.61 15.59
N GLY A 411 -13.66 38.84 15.30
CA GLY A 411 -12.51 39.46 15.95
C GLY A 411 -11.16 38.87 15.51
N ALA A 412 -11.15 38.02 14.48
CA ALA A 412 -9.95 37.41 13.93
C ALA A 412 -8.98 38.47 13.38
N LYS A 413 -7.69 38.15 13.39
CA LYS A 413 -6.60 39.02 12.94
C LYS A 413 -5.89 38.51 11.70
N VAL A 414 -6.07 37.24 11.39
CA VAL A 414 -5.58 36.58 10.18
C VAL A 414 -6.77 35.87 9.58
N LEU A 415 -7.10 36.20 8.34
CA LEU A 415 -8.23 35.62 7.63
C LEU A 415 -7.75 35.02 6.33
N TYR A 416 -8.34 33.89 5.94
CA TYR A 416 -8.15 33.32 4.62
C TYR A 416 -9.45 32.81 4.03
N SER A 417 -9.60 32.91 2.70
CA SER A 417 -10.81 32.47 2.00
C SER A 417 -10.63 31.14 1.28
N ASP A 418 -11.72 30.57 0.75
CA ASP A 418 -11.62 29.58 -0.33
C ASP A 418 -11.18 30.26 -1.64
N GLU A 419 -10.68 29.46 -2.58
CA GLU A 419 -10.28 29.91 -3.91
C GLU A 419 -10.67 28.85 -4.95
N ASP A 420 -10.77 29.24 -6.21
CA ASP A 420 -10.82 28.32 -7.33
C ASP A 420 -9.83 28.74 -8.42
N LYS A 421 -9.77 27.99 -9.52
CA LYS A 421 -8.94 28.35 -10.66
C LYS A 421 -9.79 28.84 -11.81
N ILE A 422 -9.26 29.77 -12.58
CA ILE A 422 -9.85 30.25 -13.83
C ILE A 422 -8.89 30.03 -14.99
N ASP A 423 -9.38 29.45 -16.08
CA ASP A 423 -8.60 29.30 -17.32
C ASP A 423 -8.70 30.53 -18.23
N GLN A 424 -7.93 30.51 -19.32
CA GLN A 424 -7.93 31.59 -20.31
C GLN A 424 -9.27 31.78 -21.03
N ALA A 425 -10.15 30.77 -21.02
CA ALA A 425 -11.48 30.85 -21.62
C ALA A 425 -12.53 31.37 -20.62
N GLY A 426 -12.16 31.57 -19.35
CA GLY A 426 -13.04 32.06 -18.30
C GLY A 426 -13.90 30.98 -17.66
N TYR A 427 -13.50 29.71 -17.76
CA TYR A 427 -14.12 28.62 -17.01
C TYR A 427 -13.53 28.53 -15.61
N PHE A 428 -14.39 28.31 -14.62
CA PHE A 428 -13.98 28.00 -13.26
C PHE A 428 -13.73 26.49 -13.13
N LEU A 429 -12.64 26.11 -12.46
CA LEU A 429 -12.23 24.72 -12.27
C LEU A 429 -11.40 24.52 -11.00
N GLU A 430 -11.22 23.27 -10.59
CA GLU A 430 -10.35 22.85 -9.48
C GLU A 430 -10.52 23.70 -8.21
N PRO A 431 -11.71 23.71 -7.59
CA PRO A 431 -11.92 24.47 -6.37
C PRO A 431 -11.04 23.96 -5.24
N ASN A 432 -10.47 24.90 -4.50
CA ASN A 432 -9.77 24.65 -3.25
C ASN A 432 -10.70 25.08 -2.10
N LEU A 433 -11.61 24.17 -1.73
CA LEU A 433 -12.55 24.32 -0.63
C LEU A 433 -11.86 23.90 0.67
N LYS A 434 -11.36 24.86 1.42
CA LYS A 434 -10.43 24.67 2.53
C LYS A 434 -11.18 24.26 3.80
N PRO A 435 -10.54 23.53 4.73
CA PRO A 435 -11.06 23.35 6.08
C PRO A 435 -10.84 24.62 6.91
N ASP A 436 -11.47 24.64 8.10
CA ASP A 436 -11.11 25.56 9.18
C ASP A 436 -9.62 25.39 9.55
N PHE A 437 -9.08 26.39 10.27
CA PHE A 437 -7.65 26.47 10.50
C PHE A 437 -7.10 25.20 11.18
N ASN A 438 -6.27 24.48 10.43
CA ASN A 438 -5.65 23.21 10.78
C ASN A 438 -4.14 23.34 10.75
N TYR A 439 -3.54 23.58 11.92
CA TYR A 439 -2.09 23.74 12.06
C TYR A 439 -1.32 22.50 11.58
N ARG A 440 -1.80 21.30 11.88
CA ARG A 440 -1.11 20.06 11.50
C ARG A 440 -1.07 19.87 9.99
N TYR A 441 -2.15 20.25 9.30
CA TYR A 441 -2.22 20.25 7.85
C TYR A 441 -1.30 21.33 7.23
N LEU A 442 -1.24 22.51 7.86
CA LEU A 442 -0.33 23.59 7.43
C LEU A 442 1.13 23.14 7.44
N LEU A 443 1.55 22.30 8.39
CA LEU A 443 2.90 21.73 8.37
C LEU A 443 3.15 20.80 7.17
N GLY A 444 2.08 20.19 6.63
CA GLY A 444 2.13 19.29 5.48
C GLY A 444 2.06 20.02 4.13
N CYS A 445 1.34 21.13 4.03
CA CYS A 445 1.35 22.00 2.85
C CYS A 445 0.78 23.38 3.20
N ASN A 446 1.11 24.40 2.40
CA ASN A 446 0.44 25.69 2.50
C ASN A 446 -0.95 25.62 1.85
N TYR A 447 -1.93 25.03 2.54
CA TYR A 447 -3.30 24.98 2.01
C TYR A 447 -4.04 26.32 2.08
N ILE A 448 -3.50 27.31 2.82
CA ILE A 448 -4.11 28.64 2.99
C ILE A 448 -4.01 29.46 1.70
N CYS A 449 -2.85 29.47 1.04
CA CYS A 449 -2.59 30.19 -0.23
C CYS A 449 -3.31 31.56 -0.28
N HIS A 450 -4.25 31.72 -1.22
CA HIS A 450 -5.02 32.92 -1.44
C HIS A 450 -6.51 32.68 -1.07
N LEU A 451 -7.30 33.71 -0.78
CA LEU A 451 -6.91 35.08 -0.46
C LEU A 451 -6.59 35.18 1.03
N MET A 452 -5.53 35.90 1.40
CA MET A 452 -5.19 36.16 2.81
C MET A 452 -5.32 37.64 3.15
N MET A 453 -5.97 37.94 4.28
CA MET A 453 -6.08 39.28 4.87
C MET A 453 -5.53 39.28 6.30
N VAL A 454 -4.62 40.20 6.61
CA VAL A 454 -3.91 40.24 7.89
C VAL A 454 -4.00 41.63 8.51
N ASP A 455 -4.25 41.69 9.80
CA ASP A 455 -4.19 42.93 10.60
C ASP A 455 -2.78 43.53 10.51
N ALA A 456 -2.68 44.80 10.16
CA ALA A 456 -1.40 45.44 9.91
C ALA A 456 -0.52 45.51 11.16
N ALA A 457 -1.08 45.52 12.37
CA ALA A 457 -0.29 45.47 13.61
C ALA A 457 0.30 44.08 13.84
N VAL A 458 -0.43 43.01 13.51
CA VAL A 458 0.10 41.65 13.50
C VAL A 458 1.21 41.52 12.46
N MET A 459 0.98 42.03 11.24
CA MET A 459 2.00 42.01 10.18
C MET A 459 3.29 42.74 10.58
N ARG A 460 3.19 43.90 11.26
CA ARG A 460 4.35 44.61 11.82
C ARG A 460 5.10 43.81 12.88
N THR A 461 4.39 43.00 13.67
CA THR A 461 5.00 42.15 14.71
C THR A 461 5.75 40.97 14.10
N VAL A 462 5.17 40.37 13.06
CA VAL A 462 5.73 39.21 12.33
C VAL A 462 6.93 39.59 11.47
N GLY A 463 6.96 40.83 10.97
CA GLY A 463 8.06 41.38 10.18
C GLY A 463 7.98 40.99 8.70
N GLU A 464 9.04 41.35 7.97
CA GLU A 464 9.11 41.25 6.50
C GLU A 464 8.95 39.81 5.97
N ILE A 465 8.56 39.70 4.69
CA ILE A 465 8.64 38.48 3.90
C ILE A 465 10.12 38.15 3.67
N ARG A 466 10.49 36.89 3.86
CA ARG A 466 11.89 36.46 3.86
C ARG A 466 12.27 35.80 2.54
N SER A 467 13.20 36.41 1.80
CA SER A 467 13.69 35.90 0.51
C SER A 467 14.44 34.57 0.60
N ASP A 468 14.92 34.19 1.80
CA ASP A 468 15.57 32.89 2.04
C ASP A 468 14.65 31.68 1.73
N TYR A 469 13.34 31.95 1.67
CA TYR A 469 12.29 30.99 1.38
C TYR A 469 11.56 31.28 0.07
N ASP A 470 12.14 32.04 -0.87
CA ASP A 470 11.53 32.25 -2.20
C ASP A 470 11.10 30.90 -2.84
N GLY A 471 9.83 30.82 -3.26
CA GLY A 471 9.13 29.60 -3.66
C GLY A 471 8.22 28.98 -2.58
N ALA A 472 8.42 29.36 -1.31
CA ALA A 472 7.61 28.98 -0.15
C ALA A 472 7.47 30.14 0.85
N GLN A 473 7.68 31.38 0.41
CA GLN A 473 7.73 32.57 1.27
C GLN A 473 6.37 32.85 1.94
N ASP A 474 5.27 32.51 1.26
CA ASP A 474 3.93 32.66 1.80
C ASP A 474 3.67 31.62 2.89
N HIS A 475 4.17 30.39 2.70
CA HIS A 475 4.11 29.36 3.74
C HIS A 475 4.89 29.78 4.98
N ASP A 476 6.09 30.34 4.79
CA ASP A 476 6.88 30.89 5.89
C ASP A 476 6.15 32.01 6.64
N LEU A 477 5.51 32.94 5.91
CA LEU A 477 4.71 34.00 6.50
C LEU A 477 3.57 33.43 7.35
N VAL A 478 2.78 32.50 6.80
CA VAL A 478 1.65 31.90 7.51
C VAL A 478 2.13 31.23 8.79
N LEU A 479 3.20 30.42 8.72
CA LEU A 479 3.76 29.77 9.90
C LEU A 479 4.17 30.77 10.97
N ARG A 480 4.79 31.90 10.61
CA ARG A 480 5.10 32.98 11.56
C ARG A 480 3.86 33.70 12.09
N LEU A 481 2.80 33.82 11.29
CA LEU A 481 1.51 34.35 11.78
C LEU A 481 0.94 33.44 12.88
N THR A 482 1.06 32.11 12.74
CA THR A 482 0.67 31.17 13.81
C THR A 482 1.49 31.30 15.09
N GLU A 483 2.71 31.85 15.00
CA GLU A 483 3.56 32.14 16.17
C GLU A 483 3.14 33.45 16.87
N ALA A 484 2.55 34.39 16.11
CA ALA A 484 2.24 35.73 16.59
C ALA A 484 0.81 35.89 17.15
N VAL A 485 -0.14 35.07 16.70
CA VAL A 485 -1.53 35.09 17.17
C VAL A 485 -2.00 33.71 17.61
N PRO A 486 -2.90 33.62 18.60
CA PRO A 486 -3.49 32.33 18.97
C PRO A 486 -4.36 31.78 17.83
N HIS A 487 -4.56 30.46 17.81
CA HIS A 487 -5.42 29.75 16.83
C HIS A 487 -6.78 30.44 16.64
N ALA A 488 -7.44 30.83 17.73
CA ALA A 488 -8.76 31.49 17.69
C ALA A 488 -8.79 32.85 16.96
N GLN A 489 -7.64 33.46 16.65
CA GLN A 489 -7.54 34.68 15.84
C GLN A 489 -7.22 34.41 14.36
N ILE A 490 -7.11 33.15 13.96
CA ILE A 490 -6.96 32.73 12.56
C ILE A 490 -8.30 32.15 12.11
N HIS A 491 -8.93 32.78 11.12
CA HIS A 491 -10.30 32.48 10.71
C HIS A 491 -10.39 32.13 9.23
N HIS A 492 -11.05 31.02 8.94
CA HIS A 492 -11.43 30.63 7.58
C HIS A 492 -12.72 31.34 7.21
N VAL A 493 -12.71 32.02 6.07
CA VAL A 493 -13.89 32.58 5.42
C VAL A 493 -14.33 31.56 4.37
N PRO A 494 -15.38 30.73 4.62
CA PRO A 494 -15.78 29.62 3.74
C PRO A 494 -16.57 30.11 2.53
N GLU A 495 -16.04 31.14 1.87
CA GLU A 495 -16.53 31.74 0.63
C GLU A 495 -15.37 31.73 -0.37
N ILE A 496 -15.69 31.40 -1.61
CA ILE A 496 -14.71 31.44 -2.72
C ILE A 496 -14.58 32.90 -3.14
N LEU A 497 -13.44 33.53 -2.84
CA LEU A 497 -13.23 34.98 -3.01
C LEU A 497 -12.06 35.33 -3.93
N TYR A 498 -11.40 34.32 -4.48
CA TYR A 498 -10.19 34.45 -5.29
C TYR A 498 -10.20 33.47 -6.46
N HIS A 499 -9.83 33.94 -7.64
CA HIS A 499 -9.63 33.10 -8.82
C HIS A 499 -8.15 33.07 -9.20
N TRP A 500 -7.53 31.91 -9.01
CA TRP A 500 -6.15 31.67 -9.38
C TRP A 500 -6.04 31.32 -10.87
N ARG A 501 -5.41 32.18 -11.65
CA ARG A 501 -5.33 32.04 -13.10
C ARG A 501 -4.36 30.93 -13.50
N LYS A 502 -4.84 30.04 -14.38
CA LYS A 502 -4.02 29.02 -15.04
C LYS A 502 -3.43 29.58 -16.34
N THR A 503 -2.19 30.05 -16.28
CA THR A 503 -1.37 30.36 -17.45
C THR A 503 -0.26 29.33 -17.64
N PRO A 504 0.27 29.14 -18.88
CA PRO A 504 1.38 28.20 -19.14
C PRO A 504 2.64 28.44 -18.29
N ASN A 505 2.83 29.66 -17.78
CA ASN A 505 3.95 30.04 -16.91
C ASN A 505 3.57 30.10 -15.42
N SER A 506 2.29 29.88 -15.06
CA SER A 506 1.80 29.94 -13.68
C SER A 506 2.17 28.68 -12.91
N THR A 507 2.46 28.86 -11.62
CA THR A 507 2.63 27.77 -10.64
C THR A 507 1.37 26.89 -10.55
N ALA A 508 0.19 27.41 -10.93
CA ALA A 508 -1.06 26.66 -11.02
C ALA A 508 -1.05 25.52 -12.05
N VAL A 509 -0.14 25.57 -13.04
CA VAL A 509 0.05 24.57 -14.10
C VAL A 509 1.30 23.72 -13.87
N ALA A 510 2.36 24.28 -13.27
CA ALA A 510 3.66 23.62 -13.14
C ALA A 510 4.10 23.41 -11.68
N ILE A 511 3.44 22.49 -10.96
CA ILE A 511 3.85 22.04 -9.61
C ILE A 511 5.20 21.28 -9.66
N GLY A 512 5.59 20.77 -10.82
CA GLY A 512 6.66 19.76 -10.96
C GLY A 512 8.07 20.22 -11.34
N ASN A 513 8.39 21.51 -11.51
CA ASN A 513 9.64 21.90 -12.21
C ASN A 513 10.62 22.80 -11.46
N LYS A 514 10.47 22.99 -10.15
CA LYS A 514 11.31 23.91 -9.38
C LYS A 514 11.72 23.28 -8.05
N THR A 515 12.76 22.44 -8.09
CA THR A 515 13.41 21.85 -6.90
C THR A 515 13.66 22.86 -5.78
N TYR A 516 13.97 24.11 -6.15
CA TYR A 516 14.16 25.20 -5.18
C TYR A 516 12.94 25.45 -4.28
N ALA A 517 11.70 25.34 -4.78
CA ALA A 517 10.48 25.60 -4.00
C ALA A 517 10.19 24.47 -3.03
N ILE A 518 10.50 23.24 -3.43
CA ILE A 518 10.43 22.05 -2.57
C ILE A 518 11.42 22.20 -1.42
N ASP A 519 12.68 22.51 -1.74
CA ASP A 519 13.73 22.71 -0.74
C ASP A 519 13.42 23.90 0.18
N ALA A 520 12.91 25.00 -0.38
CA ALA A 520 12.49 26.17 0.38
C ALA A 520 11.38 25.82 1.38
N GLY A 521 10.36 25.06 0.96
CA GLY A 521 9.28 24.63 1.84
C GLY A 521 9.71 23.67 2.94
N VAL A 522 10.57 22.68 2.62
CA VAL A 522 11.15 21.79 3.64
C VAL A 522 11.95 22.59 4.68
N ARG A 523 12.75 23.57 4.25
CA ARG A 523 13.48 24.47 5.16
C ARG A 523 12.53 25.34 5.98
N CYS A 524 11.52 25.93 5.36
CA CYS A 524 10.52 26.81 5.99
C CYS A 524 9.83 26.10 7.16
N VAL A 525 9.28 24.91 6.94
CA VAL A 525 8.58 24.12 7.97
C VAL A 525 9.59 23.67 9.04
N GLY A 526 10.77 23.18 8.64
CA GLY A 526 11.81 22.75 9.57
C GLY A 526 12.29 23.88 10.50
N ASP A 527 12.47 25.08 9.96
CA ASP A 527 12.90 26.25 10.74
C ASP A 527 11.78 26.80 11.62
N HIS A 528 10.52 26.73 11.18
CA HIS A 528 9.38 27.03 12.04
C HIS A 528 9.36 26.11 13.27
N LEU A 529 9.46 24.79 13.07
CA LEU A 529 9.47 23.83 14.18
C LEU A 529 10.63 24.08 15.15
N LYS A 530 11.81 24.46 14.65
CA LYS A 530 12.94 24.88 15.49
C LYS A 530 12.62 26.14 16.32
N ARG A 531 12.00 27.17 15.72
CA ARG A 531 11.64 28.42 16.42
C ARG A 531 10.70 28.17 17.58
N ILE A 532 9.70 27.30 17.39
CA ILE A 532 8.73 26.94 18.45
C ILE A 532 9.23 25.81 19.37
N GLY A 533 10.49 25.41 19.26
CA GLY A 533 11.11 24.41 20.14
C GLY A 533 10.63 22.97 19.94
N LYS A 534 10.00 22.65 18.80
CA LYS A 534 9.52 21.31 18.47
C LYS A 534 10.58 20.52 17.69
N LYS A 535 10.79 19.26 18.09
CA LYS A 535 11.81 18.39 17.49
C LYS A 535 11.17 17.49 16.44
N ALA A 536 11.45 17.75 15.17
CA ALA A 536 11.04 16.91 14.05
C ALA A 536 12.07 16.93 12.92
N SER A 537 11.97 15.98 12.00
CA SER A 537 12.56 16.09 10.66
C SER A 537 11.45 16.32 9.64
N VAL A 538 11.75 17.13 8.61
CA VAL A 538 10.82 17.44 7.52
C VAL A 538 11.41 16.93 6.22
N SER A 539 10.58 16.30 5.38
CA SER A 539 10.97 15.83 4.04
C SER A 539 9.83 16.06 3.05
N SER A 540 10.13 16.07 1.75
CA SER A 540 9.09 16.19 0.71
C SER A 540 8.48 14.83 0.39
N LEU A 541 7.19 14.82 0.11
CA LEU A 541 6.47 13.65 -0.39
C LEU A 541 6.58 13.61 -1.91
N ARG A 542 7.25 12.56 -2.42
CA ARG A 542 7.41 12.28 -3.86
C ARG A 542 7.92 13.46 -4.69
N GLY A 543 8.76 14.31 -4.10
CA GLY A 543 9.31 15.49 -4.78
C GLY A 543 8.24 16.55 -5.11
N LEU A 544 7.19 16.65 -4.30
CA LEU A 544 6.17 17.70 -4.39
C LEU A 544 6.34 18.71 -3.25
N THR A 545 5.62 19.84 -3.34
CA THR A 545 5.43 20.82 -2.25
C THR A 545 4.41 20.32 -1.20
N LEU A 546 4.50 19.03 -0.90
CA LEU A 546 3.78 18.35 0.17
C LEU A 546 4.85 17.76 1.09
N TYR A 547 4.69 17.88 2.39
CA TYR A 547 5.74 17.64 3.37
C TYR A 547 5.31 16.60 4.40
N ARG A 548 6.22 15.68 4.70
CA ARG A 548 6.13 14.75 5.82
C ARG A 548 6.88 15.34 7.01
N VAL A 549 6.24 15.27 8.18
CA VAL A 549 6.83 15.71 9.45
C VAL A 549 7.01 14.48 10.36
N ASP A 550 8.26 14.07 10.54
CA ASP A 550 8.60 12.97 11.44
C ASP A 550 9.00 13.52 12.81
N TRP A 551 8.04 13.52 13.73
CA TRP A 551 8.25 13.90 15.13
C TRP A 551 9.31 13.02 15.80
N LYS A 552 10.20 13.64 16.56
CA LYS A 552 11.21 12.91 17.33
C LYS A 552 10.63 12.42 18.65
N ALA A 553 11.09 11.24 19.07
CA ALA A 553 10.61 10.60 20.29
C ALA A 553 10.84 11.47 21.54
N PRO A 554 9.91 11.44 22.51
CA PRO A 554 10.14 12.04 23.82
C PRO A 554 11.33 11.37 24.51
N ARG A 555 11.99 12.11 25.43
CA ARG A 555 13.18 11.61 26.15
C ARG A 555 12.89 10.34 26.95
N ALA A 556 11.68 10.22 27.50
CA ALA A 556 11.16 9.00 28.09
C ALA A 556 10.01 8.50 27.21
N GLN A 557 10.13 7.29 26.69
CA GLN A 557 9.04 6.65 25.95
C GLN A 557 7.86 6.39 26.91
N PRO A 558 6.64 6.84 26.57
CA PRO A 558 5.43 6.46 27.29
C PRO A 558 5.11 4.98 27.10
N SER A 559 4.45 4.38 28.07
CA SER A 559 3.92 3.02 27.97
C SER A 559 2.64 2.98 27.14
N VAL A 560 2.45 1.92 26.36
CA VAL A 560 1.25 1.71 25.54
C VAL A 560 0.70 0.31 25.81
N THR A 561 -0.59 0.21 26.11
CA THR A 561 -1.29 -1.09 26.07
C THR A 561 -2.08 -1.18 24.77
N ILE A 562 -1.78 -2.20 23.96
CA ILE A 562 -2.53 -2.54 22.76
C ILE A 562 -3.70 -3.43 23.18
N ILE A 563 -4.93 -3.04 22.86
CA ILE A 563 -6.15 -3.77 23.24
C ILE A 563 -6.73 -4.39 21.98
N ILE A 564 -6.84 -5.72 21.98
CA ILE A 564 -7.31 -6.50 20.83
C ILE A 564 -8.50 -7.37 21.27
N PRO A 565 -9.74 -6.92 21.05
CA PRO A 565 -10.92 -7.76 21.24
C PRO A 565 -11.06 -8.79 20.12
N PHE A 566 -11.42 -10.02 20.48
CA PHE A 566 -11.74 -11.06 19.51
C PHE A 566 -12.87 -11.96 20.02
N LYS A 567 -13.57 -12.57 19.07
CA LYS A 567 -14.49 -13.68 19.30
C LYS A 567 -14.33 -14.65 18.15
N ASP A 568 -13.87 -15.85 18.48
CA ASP A 568 -13.55 -16.92 17.55
C ASP A 568 -12.47 -16.47 16.55
N GLN A 569 -12.42 -17.09 15.35
CA GLN A 569 -11.47 -16.72 14.28
C GLN A 569 -10.02 -16.69 14.76
N ILE A 570 -9.61 -17.82 15.34
CA ILE A 570 -8.33 -17.95 16.03
C ILE A 570 -7.15 -17.73 15.09
N ASP A 571 -7.21 -18.23 13.86
CA ASP A 571 -6.15 -18.03 12.87
C ASP A 571 -5.86 -16.55 12.57
N ILE A 572 -6.92 -15.76 12.37
CA ILE A 572 -6.80 -14.32 12.08
C ILE A 572 -6.28 -13.57 13.30
N THR A 573 -6.84 -13.87 14.47
CA THR A 573 -6.42 -13.24 15.74
C THR A 573 -4.97 -13.57 16.07
N ARG A 574 -4.57 -14.83 15.89
CA ARG A 574 -3.19 -15.29 16.05
C ARG A 574 -2.26 -14.55 15.12
N LEU A 575 -2.59 -14.48 13.83
CA LEU A 575 -1.79 -13.76 12.84
C LEU A 575 -1.63 -12.28 13.21
N CYS A 576 -2.69 -11.62 13.66
CA CYS A 576 -2.63 -10.24 14.13
C CYS A 576 -1.67 -10.08 15.31
N VAL A 577 -1.83 -10.87 16.38
CA VAL A 577 -0.98 -10.80 17.58
C VAL A 577 0.48 -11.13 17.27
N GLU A 578 0.73 -12.19 16.50
CA GLU A 578 2.08 -12.59 16.10
C GLU A 578 2.74 -11.53 15.21
N THR A 579 1.99 -10.89 14.31
CA THR A 579 2.48 -9.78 13.48
C THR A 579 2.85 -8.57 14.34
N VAL A 580 2.01 -8.20 15.31
CA VAL A 580 2.32 -7.11 16.24
C VAL A 580 3.61 -7.42 17.02
N LEU A 581 3.74 -8.63 17.57
CA LEU A 581 4.93 -9.03 18.32
C LEU A 581 6.21 -9.06 17.48
N ALA A 582 6.12 -9.55 16.24
CA ALA A 582 7.27 -9.72 15.35
C ALA A 582 7.73 -8.40 14.70
N THR A 583 6.79 -7.49 14.40
CA THR A 583 7.07 -6.28 13.63
C THR A 583 7.41 -5.08 14.52
N THR A 584 6.81 -4.95 15.71
CA THR A 584 6.88 -3.70 16.51
C THR A 584 8.25 -3.44 17.13
N ASP A 585 8.92 -2.33 16.76
CA ASP A 585 10.22 -1.90 17.31
C ASP A 585 10.12 -1.10 18.63
N TYR A 586 8.91 -0.70 18.99
CA TYR A 586 8.63 0.05 20.21
C TYR A 586 8.84 -0.84 21.44
N ARG A 587 9.47 -0.33 22.50
CA ARG A 587 9.88 -1.21 23.63
C ARG A 587 8.86 -1.32 24.73
N LYS A 588 8.21 -0.21 25.09
CA LYS A 588 7.31 -0.12 26.24
C LYS A 588 5.86 -0.34 25.81
N TYR A 589 5.56 -1.54 25.36
CA TYR A 589 4.18 -1.96 25.12
C TYR A 589 3.89 -3.34 25.68
N ASP A 590 2.63 -3.54 26.01
CA ASP A 590 1.98 -4.81 26.33
C ASP A 590 0.69 -4.94 25.51
N ILE A 591 0.13 -6.15 25.48
CA ILE A 591 -1.09 -6.49 24.76
C ILE A 591 -2.09 -7.04 25.78
N ILE A 592 -3.30 -6.48 25.79
CA ILE A 592 -4.47 -7.11 26.39
C ILE A 592 -5.30 -7.73 25.27
N LEU A 593 -5.27 -9.05 25.21
CA LEU A 593 -6.06 -9.85 24.27
C LEU A 593 -7.39 -10.18 24.94
N VAL A 594 -8.49 -9.58 24.45
CA VAL A 594 -9.81 -9.68 25.08
C VAL A 594 -10.64 -10.74 24.38
N ASN A 595 -10.73 -11.93 24.99
CA ASN A 595 -11.58 -13.01 24.51
C ASN A 595 -13.03 -12.76 24.92
N ASN A 596 -13.90 -12.42 23.97
CA ASN A 596 -15.34 -12.33 24.21
C ASN A 596 -16.01 -13.70 24.10
N TRP A 597 -15.74 -14.51 25.12
CA TRP A 597 -16.42 -15.77 25.40
C TRP A 597 -16.41 -16.78 24.24
N SER A 598 -15.27 -16.97 23.60
CA SER A 598 -15.09 -18.11 22.69
C SER A 598 -15.10 -19.44 23.44
N LEU A 599 -15.98 -20.35 23.01
CA LEU A 599 -16.24 -21.63 23.66
C LEU A 599 -15.49 -22.81 23.03
N THR A 600 -14.78 -22.59 21.92
CA THR A 600 -14.08 -23.67 21.22
C THR A 600 -12.83 -24.10 21.97
N ARG A 601 -12.50 -25.40 21.90
CA ARG A 601 -11.24 -25.93 22.45
C ARG A 601 -10.01 -25.24 21.84
N GLU A 602 -10.12 -24.87 20.57
CA GLU A 602 -9.09 -24.12 19.85
C GLU A 602 -8.84 -22.75 20.49
N ALA A 603 -9.90 -22.00 20.82
CA ALA A 603 -9.77 -20.70 21.48
C ALA A 603 -9.14 -20.81 22.88
N GLU A 604 -9.53 -21.84 23.64
CA GLU A 604 -8.93 -22.10 24.97
C GLU A 604 -7.43 -22.37 24.86
N LEU A 605 -7.01 -23.23 23.92
CA LEU A 605 -5.61 -23.54 23.67
C LEU A 605 -4.82 -22.32 23.21
N PHE A 606 -5.41 -21.51 22.30
CA PHE A 606 -4.82 -20.26 21.84
C PHE A 606 -4.62 -19.26 22.97
N CYS A 607 -5.63 -19.04 23.81
CA CYS A 607 -5.52 -18.15 24.97
C CYS A 607 -4.41 -18.61 25.92
N ALA A 608 -4.37 -19.91 26.24
CA ALA A 608 -3.33 -20.48 27.11
C ALA A 608 -1.93 -20.39 26.50
N GLU A 609 -1.81 -20.44 25.18
CA GLU A 609 -0.56 -20.25 24.46
C GLU A 609 -0.10 -18.79 24.48
N MET A 610 -0.98 -17.85 24.13
CA MET A 610 -0.67 -16.42 24.10
C MET A 610 -0.28 -15.90 25.48
N ALA A 611 -0.94 -16.38 26.55
CA ALA A 611 -0.62 -16.01 27.93
C ALA A 611 0.80 -16.44 28.39
N LYS A 612 1.51 -17.28 27.64
CA LYS A 612 2.92 -17.62 27.94
C LYS A 612 3.88 -16.48 27.61
N ASN A 613 3.49 -15.57 26.72
CA ASN A 613 4.30 -14.41 26.38
C ASN A 613 4.15 -13.35 27.48
N PRO A 614 5.25 -12.86 28.10
CA PRO A 614 5.17 -11.90 29.21
C PRO A 614 4.61 -10.54 28.79
N ARG A 615 4.50 -10.24 27.49
CA ARG A 615 3.85 -9.03 26.98
C ARG A 615 2.34 -9.18 26.81
N ILE A 616 1.80 -10.39 26.85
CA ILE A 616 0.38 -10.62 26.61
C ILE A 616 -0.32 -10.98 27.91
N ARG A 617 -1.41 -10.27 28.19
CA ARG A 617 -2.42 -10.71 29.15
C ARG A 617 -3.71 -11.03 28.40
N VAL A 618 -4.29 -12.18 28.71
CA VAL A 618 -5.59 -12.57 28.18
C VAL A 618 -6.68 -12.22 29.20
N LEU A 619 -7.71 -11.51 28.75
CA LEU A 619 -8.90 -11.18 29.54
C LEU A 619 -10.10 -11.86 28.90
N THR A 620 -10.74 -12.79 29.61
CA THR A 620 -11.97 -13.46 29.13
C THR A 620 -13.18 -12.78 29.73
N ILE A 621 -14.13 -12.39 28.87
CA ILE A 621 -15.39 -11.72 29.27
C ILE A 621 -16.55 -12.59 28.81
N GLU A 622 -17.25 -13.20 29.78
CA GLU A 622 -18.34 -14.15 29.60
C GLU A 622 -19.70 -13.43 29.43
N GLU A 623 -19.77 -12.53 28.45
CA GLU A 623 -20.94 -11.68 28.20
C GLU A 623 -21.29 -11.60 26.71
N GLY A 624 -22.46 -11.02 26.40
CA GLY A 624 -22.85 -10.69 25.03
C GLY A 624 -21.88 -9.71 24.37
N PHE A 625 -21.81 -9.73 23.04
CA PHE A 625 -20.88 -8.86 22.31
C PHE A 625 -21.27 -7.39 22.46
N ASN A 626 -20.35 -6.60 23.00
CA ASN A 626 -20.44 -5.15 23.13
C ASN A 626 -19.01 -4.61 23.04
N TYR A 627 -18.66 -4.07 21.87
CA TYR A 627 -17.31 -3.61 21.58
C TYR A 627 -16.84 -2.55 22.58
N SER A 628 -17.71 -1.59 22.89
CA SER A 628 -17.45 -0.52 23.86
C SER A 628 -17.12 -1.09 25.24
N ARG A 629 -17.92 -2.06 25.71
CA ARG A 629 -17.74 -2.70 27.01
C ARG A 629 -16.46 -3.52 27.10
N LEU A 630 -16.15 -4.31 26.08
CA LEU A 630 -14.94 -5.13 26.03
C LEU A 630 -13.68 -4.25 26.16
N ASN A 631 -13.65 -3.14 25.43
CA ASN A 631 -12.55 -2.18 25.50
C ASN A 631 -12.50 -1.45 26.84
N ASN A 632 -13.63 -0.98 27.37
CA ASN A 632 -13.69 -0.34 28.68
C ASN A 632 -13.12 -1.23 29.79
N LEU A 633 -13.54 -2.50 29.86
CA LEU A 633 -13.04 -3.47 30.83
C LEU A 633 -11.54 -3.71 30.67
N ALA A 634 -11.04 -3.84 29.43
CA ALA A 634 -9.62 -4.00 29.17
C ALA A 634 -8.79 -2.78 29.63
N THR A 635 -9.31 -1.56 29.52
CA THR A 635 -8.58 -0.37 30.00
C THR A 635 -8.44 -0.32 31.53
N GLN A 636 -9.40 -0.86 32.29
CA GLN A 636 -9.34 -0.92 33.76
C GLN A 636 -8.21 -1.82 34.26
N GLU A 637 -7.84 -2.79 33.43
CA GLU A 637 -6.78 -3.74 33.68
C GLU A 637 -5.37 -3.13 33.41
N SER A 638 -5.27 -1.98 32.73
CA SER A 638 -4.00 -1.36 32.35
C SER A 638 -3.71 -0.04 33.08
N THR A 639 -2.43 0.16 33.39
CA THR A 639 -1.88 1.42 33.94
C THR A 639 -1.02 2.20 32.94
N ALA A 640 -1.07 1.83 31.66
CA ALA A 640 -0.27 2.47 30.62
C ALA A 640 -0.60 3.96 30.43
N ASP A 641 0.34 4.70 29.86
CA ASP A 641 0.17 6.13 29.54
C ASP A 641 -0.80 6.32 28.36
N PHE A 642 -0.82 5.37 27.42
CA PHE A 642 -1.71 5.34 26.26
C PHE A 642 -2.38 3.99 26.07
N TYR A 643 -3.59 4.03 25.50
CA TYR A 643 -4.28 2.86 24.96
C TYR A 643 -4.25 2.91 23.45
N PHE A 644 -3.96 1.78 22.81
CA PHE A 644 -4.09 1.60 21.37
C PHE A 644 -5.19 0.55 21.11
N PHE A 645 -6.35 1.01 20.61
CA PHE A 645 -7.45 0.13 20.23
C PHE A 645 -7.19 -0.42 18.82
N MET A 646 -7.31 -1.73 18.68
CA MET A 646 -6.99 -2.45 17.46
C MET A 646 -7.95 -3.62 17.27
N ASN A 647 -8.52 -3.76 16.08
CA ASN A 647 -9.31 -4.95 15.76
C ASN A 647 -8.40 -6.15 15.49
N ASN A 648 -8.91 -7.37 15.70
CA ASN A 648 -8.16 -8.60 15.54
C ASN A 648 -7.82 -8.96 14.07
N ASP A 649 -8.35 -8.22 13.10
CA ASP A 649 -8.14 -8.35 11.65
C ASP A 649 -7.39 -7.15 11.03
N VAL A 650 -6.64 -6.42 11.86
CA VAL A 650 -5.72 -5.34 11.44
C VAL A 650 -4.28 -5.85 11.44
N PHE A 651 -3.55 -5.60 10.36
CA PHE A 651 -2.19 -6.10 10.15
C PHE A 651 -1.23 -4.94 9.89
N VAL A 652 -0.25 -4.79 10.79
CA VAL A 652 0.83 -3.80 10.67
C VAL A 652 1.99 -4.38 9.86
N ARG A 653 2.64 -3.56 9.02
CA ARG A 653 3.79 -3.99 8.20
C ARG A 653 5.07 -3.21 8.49
N ASP A 654 4.95 -1.97 8.95
CA ASP A 654 6.09 -1.11 9.27
C ASP A 654 6.55 -1.35 10.72
N ALA A 655 7.85 -1.53 10.95
CA ALA A 655 8.35 -1.81 12.29
C ALA A 655 8.24 -0.63 13.26
N GLY A 656 8.29 0.60 12.75
CA GLY A 656 8.21 1.84 13.49
C GLY A 656 6.78 2.36 13.70
N TRP A 657 5.75 1.60 13.32
CA TRP A 657 4.35 2.05 13.31
C TRP A 657 3.91 2.66 14.65
N LEU A 658 4.17 1.98 15.76
CA LEU A 658 3.74 2.42 17.08
C LEU A 658 4.52 3.64 17.55
N LYS A 659 5.81 3.71 17.19
CA LYS A 659 6.65 4.88 17.45
C LYS A 659 6.14 6.11 16.69
N THR A 660 5.74 5.94 15.43
CA THR A 660 5.19 7.03 14.60
C THR A 660 3.95 7.63 15.25
N ILE A 661 2.96 6.81 15.59
CA ILE A 661 1.69 7.31 16.15
C ILE A 661 1.85 7.88 17.56
N VAL A 662 2.72 7.29 18.41
CA VAL A 662 3.04 7.82 19.75
C VAL A 662 3.78 9.16 19.65
N ASN A 663 4.71 9.32 18.71
CA ASN A 663 5.42 10.59 18.53
C ASN A 663 4.49 11.68 18.03
N GLU A 664 3.52 11.37 17.17
CA GLU A 664 2.47 12.30 16.75
C GLU A 664 1.63 12.74 17.96
N ALA A 665 1.15 11.79 18.78
CA ALA A 665 0.34 12.07 19.96
C ALA A 665 1.07 12.89 21.03
N THR A 666 2.40 12.75 21.12
CA THR A 666 3.24 13.47 22.08
C THR A 666 3.88 14.73 21.51
N SER A 667 3.61 15.07 20.25
CA SER A 667 4.14 16.28 19.62
C SER A 667 3.56 17.55 20.25
N CYS A 668 2.30 17.50 20.69
CA CYS A 668 1.61 18.57 21.43
C CYS A 668 0.73 17.97 22.54
N ASP A 669 0.55 18.71 23.64
CA ASP A 669 -0.16 18.23 24.83
C ASP A 669 -1.68 18.21 24.66
N ASP A 670 -2.19 19.03 23.75
CA ASP A 670 -3.60 19.15 23.36
C ASP A 670 -4.02 18.16 22.27
N ILE A 671 -3.15 17.24 21.85
CA ILE A 671 -3.54 16.09 21.01
C ILE A 671 -4.06 14.98 21.91
N GLY A 672 -5.34 14.67 21.77
CA GLY A 672 -6.03 13.65 22.59
C GLY A 672 -6.02 12.27 21.95
N ILE A 673 -6.32 12.21 20.66
CA ILE A 673 -6.46 10.97 19.88
C ILE A 673 -5.65 11.09 18.58
N VAL A 674 -5.04 9.97 18.18
CA VAL A 674 -4.41 9.82 16.86
C VAL A 674 -4.89 8.53 16.20
N GLY A 675 -5.40 8.61 14.98
CA GLY A 675 -5.82 7.46 14.17
C GLY A 675 -4.86 7.16 13.03
N GLY A 676 -4.72 5.89 12.65
CA GLY A 676 -3.92 5.45 11.51
C GLY A 676 -4.62 5.49 10.17
N LYS A 677 -3.86 5.44 9.07
CA LYS A 677 -4.39 5.13 7.75
C LYS A 677 -4.62 3.62 7.63
N LEU A 678 -5.86 3.23 7.33
CA LEU A 678 -6.21 1.83 7.10
C LEU A 678 -6.49 1.60 5.61
N LEU A 679 -5.88 0.55 5.07
CA LEU A 679 -6.07 0.08 3.71
C LEU A 679 -6.83 -1.25 3.70
N TYR A 680 -7.61 -1.45 2.66
CA TYR A 680 -8.11 -2.76 2.29
C TYR A 680 -6.98 -3.65 1.73
N PRO A 681 -7.16 -4.99 1.69
CA PRO A 681 -6.17 -5.90 1.11
C PRO A 681 -5.83 -5.63 -0.37
N ASN A 682 -6.68 -4.90 -1.10
CA ASN A 682 -6.48 -4.49 -2.48
C ASN A 682 -5.77 -3.12 -2.61
N ASP A 683 -5.10 -2.66 -1.54
CA ASP A 683 -4.37 -1.39 -1.45
C ASP A 683 -5.24 -0.12 -1.60
N THR A 684 -6.57 -0.24 -1.57
CA THR A 684 -7.48 0.91 -1.54
C THR A 684 -7.71 1.43 -0.12
N VAL A 685 -7.98 2.72 0.01
CA VAL A 685 -8.23 3.40 1.27
C VAL A 685 -9.53 2.90 1.90
N GLN A 686 -9.46 2.49 3.16
CA GLN A 686 -10.61 2.25 4.01
C GLN A 686 -10.84 3.41 4.98
N HIS A 687 -9.76 3.93 5.57
CA HIS A 687 -9.85 4.99 6.56
C HIS A 687 -8.67 5.95 6.46
N VAL A 688 -8.97 7.24 6.27
CA VAL A 688 -8.05 8.38 6.38
C VAL A 688 -8.73 9.55 7.09
N GLY A 689 -9.50 9.23 8.14
CA GLY A 689 -10.33 10.17 8.88
C GLY A 689 -11.82 9.98 8.66
N VAL A 690 -12.60 10.54 9.58
CA VAL A 690 -14.08 10.59 9.55
C VAL A 690 -14.53 12.04 9.69
N VAL A 691 -15.52 12.42 8.87
CA VAL A 691 -16.29 13.66 9.00
C VAL A 691 -17.66 13.36 9.58
N VAL A 692 -18.20 14.28 10.38
CA VAL A 692 -19.49 14.15 11.08
C VAL A 692 -20.54 15.08 10.49
N GLY A 693 -21.80 14.66 10.52
CA GLY A 693 -22.88 15.24 9.73
C GLY A 693 -23.17 14.39 8.48
N PRO A 694 -22.20 14.17 7.56
CA PRO A 694 -22.41 13.39 6.35
C PRO A 694 -23.05 12.01 6.55
N ALA A 695 -23.92 11.62 5.62
CA ALA A 695 -24.72 10.40 5.62
C ALA A 695 -25.60 10.23 6.88
N GLY A 696 -26.06 11.35 7.45
CA GLY A 696 -26.93 11.40 8.62
C GLY A 696 -26.23 11.31 9.98
N VAL A 697 -24.98 10.83 10.05
CA VAL A 697 -24.18 10.79 11.29
C VAL A 697 -22.70 11.05 11.02
N ALA A 698 -22.05 10.16 10.27
CA ALA A 698 -20.62 10.25 10.02
C ALA A 698 -20.22 9.40 8.79
N ALA A 699 -19.16 9.83 8.09
CA ALA A 699 -18.64 9.14 6.91
C ALA A 699 -17.11 9.07 6.89
N HIS A 700 -16.58 7.92 6.49
CA HIS A 700 -15.16 7.77 6.16
C HIS A 700 -14.86 8.51 4.85
N VAL A 701 -13.86 9.39 4.87
CA VAL A 701 -13.48 10.17 3.68
C VAL A 701 -12.50 9.39 2.80
N HIS A 702 -12.54 9.66 1.49
CA HIS A 702 -11.68 9.03 0.46
C HIS A 702 -11.72 7.49 0.42
N ARG A 703 -12.78 6.86 0.94
CA ARG A 703 -12.94 5.40 0.90
C ARG A 703 -12.97 4.90 -0.55
N GLY A 704 -12.22 3.83 -0.82
CA GLY A 704 -12.09 3.22 -2.15
C GLY A 704 -11.05 3.88 -3.06
N LEU A 705 -10.46 5.00 -2.66
CA LEU A 705 -9.35 5.63 -3.37
C LEU A 705 -8.12 4.71 -3.39
N ASP A 706 -7.29 4.74 -4.42
CA ASP A 706 -5.99 4.04 -4.37
C ASP A 706 -5.14 4.57 -3.20
N GLY A 707 -4.47 3.68 -2.48
CA GLY A 707 -3.68 4.02 -1.29
C GLY A 707 -2.55 5.02 -1.54
N ASN A 708 -2.12 5.20 -2.79
CA ASN A 708 -1.09 6.15 -3.21
C ASN A 708 -1.64 7.46 -3.79
N GLU A 709 -2.94 7.56 -4.03
CA GLU A 709 -3.56 8.79 -4.50
C GLU A 709 -3.65 9.83 -3.39
N TYR A 710 -3.59 11.11 -3.79
CA TYR A 710 -3.54 12.24 -2.86
C TYR A 710 -4.89 12.57 -2.24
N GLY A 711 -5.98 12.17 -2.89
CA GLY A 711 -7.33 12.60 -2.53
C GLY A 711 -7.49 14.12 -2.68
N PHE A 712 -8.62 14.63 -2.20
CA PHE A 712 -8.93 16.05 -2.25
C PHE A 712 -7.87 16.86 -1.50
N ILE A 713 -7.14 17.73 -2.22
CA ILE A 713 -6.06 18.61 -1.72
C ILE A 713 -4.97 17.84 -0.94
N GLY A 714 -4.70 16.57 -1.25
CA GLY A 714 -3.62 15.83 -0.59
C GLY A 714 -3.96 15.22 0.78
N ARG A 715 -5.22 15.33 1.23
CA ARG A 715 -5.65 14.87 2.55
C ARG A 715 -5.58 13.36 2.77
N ALA A 716 -5.53 12.55 1.70
CA ALA A 716 -5.34 11.10 1.83
C ALA A 716 -3.86 10.69 2.07
N GLN A 717 -2.92 11.64 1.99
CA GLN A 717 -1.48 11.41 2.20
C GLN A 717 -0.89 12.28 3.31
N LEU A 718 -1.46 13.47 3.55
CA LEU A 718 -0.99 14.40 4.58
C LEU A 718 -1.70 14.17 5.90
N SER A 719 -0.95 14.11 6.98
CA SER A 719 -1.50 14.07 8.33
C SER A 719 -2.09 15.43 8.71
N HIS A 720 -3.29 15.39 9.27
CA HIS A 720 -4.10 16.58 9.52
C HIS A 720 -5.10 16.34 10.66
N GLU A 721 -5.58 17.42 11.27
CA GLU A 721 -6.71 17.33 12.21
C GLU A 721 -7.99 16.90 11.48
N VAL A 722 -8.76 16.02 12.11
CA VAL A 722 -10.07 15.54 11.64
C VAL A 722 -11.09 15.59 12.79
N SER A 723 -12.36 15.35 12.49
CA SER A 723 -13.42 15.33 13.53
C SER A 723 -13.46 14.00 14.28
N ALA A 724 -13.25 12.89 13.60
CA ALA A 724 -13.13 11.58 14.24
C ALA A 724 -12.19 10.63 13.48
N VAL A 725 -11.76 9.57 14.16
CA VAL A 725 -11.01 8.44 13.59
C VAL A 725 -11.62 7.13 14.09
N THR A 726 -11.38 6.03 13.38
CA THR A 726 -11.94 4.73 13.79
C THR A 726 -11.14 4.06 14.90
N ALA A 727 -11.82 3.36 15.82
CA ALA A 727 -11.19 2.59 16.89
C ALA A 727 -10.45 1.33 16.41
N ALA A 728 -10.52 0.97 15.12
CA ALA A 728 -9.76 -0.17 14.57
C ALA A 728 -8.23 0.07 14.54
N GLY A 729 -7.76 1.32 14.74
CA GLY A 729 -6.35 1.67 14.81
C GLY A 729 -6.14 3.04 15.46
N MET A 730 -6.62 3.19 16.69
CA MET A 730 -6.70 4.46 17.42
C MET A 730 -5.80 4.45 18.66
N LEU A 731 -4.94 5.46 18.80
CA LEU A 731 -4.21 5.76 20.03
C LEU A 731 -4.91 6.88 20.81
N ILE A 732 -5.12 6.69 22.12
CA ILE A 732 -5.64 7.72 23.03
C ILE A 732 -4.82 7.80 24.33
N ARG A 733 -4.68 9.00 24.88
CA ARG A 733 -4.13 9.20 26.22
C ARG A 733 -5.00 8.51 27.26
N ALA A 734 -4.42 7.64 28.09
CA ALA A 734 -5.17 6.85 29.05
C ALA A 734 -5.89 7.71 30.12
N SER A 735 -5.23 8.79 30.56
CA SER A 735 -5.83 9.77 31.49
C SER A 735 -7.05 10.46 30.88
N LEU A 736 -6.98 10.80 29.59
CA LEU A 736 -8.05 11.46 28.86
C LEU A 736 -9.23 10.51 28.61
N PHE A 737 -8.97 9.28 28.18
CA PHE A 737 -10.00 8.25 28.01
C PHE A 737 -10.83 8.08 29.30
N ARG A 738 -10.16 7.99 30.46
CA ARG A 738 -10.82 7.93 31.76
C ARG A 738 -11.59 9.21 32.08
N ALA A 739 -11.01 10.38 31.79
CA ALA A 739 -11.64 11.67 32.09
C ALA A 739 -12.93 11.91 31.29
N VAL A 740 -13.03 11.42 30.06
CA VAL A 740 -14.24 11.53 29.23
C VAL A 740 -15.23 10.37 29.44
N GLY A 741 -14.91 9.39 30.29
CA GLY A 741 -15.80 8.27 30.64
C GLY A 741 -15.71 7.05 29.71
N GLY A 742 -14.65 6.92 28.90
CA GLY A 742 -14.44 5.78 28.01
C GLY A 742 -15.44 5.70 26.85
N PHE A 743 -15.67 4.50 26.30
CA PHE A 743 -16.69 4.27 25.28
C PHE A 743 -18.10 4.20 25.91
N ASP A 744 -19.13 4.65 25.18
CA ASP A 744 -20.53 4.54 25.63
C ASP A 744 -21.04 3.11 25.43
N GLU A 745 -20.88 2.28 26.47
CA GLU A 745 -21.28 0.88 26.43
C GLU A 745 -22.80 0.64 26.59
N GLN A 746 -23.58 1.68 26.87
CA GLN A 746 -25.03 1.58 27.04
C GLN A 746 -25.76 1.82 25.73
N ASN A 747 -25.39 2.88 25.01
CA ASN A 747 -26.12 3.33 23.82
C ASN A 747 -25.39 3.05 22.51
N LEU A 748 -24.06 2.84 22.54
CA LEU A 748 -23.22 2.65 21.36
C LEU A 748 -22.39 1.38 21.49
N THR A 749 -23.06 0.23 21.42
CA THR A 749 -22.44 -1.07 21.67
C THR A 749 -21.49 -1.52 20.55
N VAL A 750 -21.74 -1.11 19.29
CA VAL A 750 -20.99 -1.59 18.12
C VAL A 750 -20.66 -0.46 17.13
N ALA A 751 -21.64 0.34 16.69
CA ALA A 751 -21.41 1.43 15.74
C ALA A 751 -21.22 2.78 16.46
N TYR A 752 -20.53 3.71 15.80
CA TYR A 752 -20.34 5.11 16.21
C TYR A 752 -19.71 5.38 17.59
N ASN A 753 -19.32 4.35 18.35
CA ASN A 753 -18.67 4.50 19.65
C ASN A 753 -17.35 5.29 19.58
N ASP A 754 -16.61 5.10 18.49
CA ASP A 754 -15.37 5.80 18.18
C ASP A 754 -15.62 7.27 17.79
N VAL A 755 -16.66 7.53 17.00
CA VAL A 755 -17.10 8.88 16.65
C VAL A 755 -17.54 9.64 17.90
N ASP A 756 -18.42 9.07 18.73
CA ASP A 756 -18.87 9.68 19.99
C ASP A 756 -17.71 9.98 20.95
N LEU A 757 -16.76 9.04 21.09
CA LEU A 757 -15.55 9.24 21.89
C LEU A 757 -14.71 10.41 21.36
N CYS A 758 -14.48 10.47 20.05
CA CYS A 758 -13.74 11.57 19.43
C CYS A 758 -14.42 12.92 19.69
N LEU A 759 -15.75 12.99 19.56
CA LEU A 759 -16.52 14.21 19.78
C LEU A 759 -16.47 14.68 21.24
N ARG A 760 -16.59 13.76 22.22
CA ARG A 760 -16.41 14.10 23.64
C ARG A 760 -15.00 14.58 23.95
N VAL A 761 -13.99 13.98 23.33
CA VAL A 761 -12.60 14.42 23.45
C VAL A 761 -12.41 15.83 22.87
N ARG A 762 -13.07 16.15 21.75
CA ARG A 762 -13.09 17.51 21.18
C ARG A 762 -13.80 18.51 22.09
N GLU A 763 -14.94 18.15 22.68
CA GLU A 763 -15.62 19.00 23.69
C GLU A 763 -14.75 19.26 24.92
N ALA A 764 -13.87 18.31 25.28
CA ALA A 764 -12.87 18.47 26.34
C ALA A 764 -11.67 19.36 25.92
N GLY A 765 -11.66 19.91 24.71
CA GLY A 765 -10.64 20.84 24.22
C GLY A 765 -9.42 20.18 23.56
N TYR A 766 -9.50 18.88 23.23
CA TYR A 766 -8.40 18.14 22.61
C TYR A 766 -8.63 17.93 21.10
N ARG A 767 -7.52 17.91 20.35
CA ARG A 767 -7.51 17.67 18.91
C ARG A 767 -7.41 16.18 18.59
N ILE A 768 -7.96 15.81 17.44
CA ILE A 768 -7.95 14.46 16.86
C ILE A 768 -7.12 14.50 15.58
N ILE A 769 -6.07 13.70 15.49
CA ILE A 769 -5.16 13.72 14.34
C ILE A 769 -5.30 12.44 13.53
N GLN A 770 -5.50 12.58 12.23
CA GLN A 770 -5.27 11.49 11.28
C GLN A 770 -3.78 11.44 10.96
N CYS A 771 -3.10 10.34 11.32
CA CYS A 771 -1.70 10.09 11.03
C CYS A 771 -1.57 9.16 9.82
N ASN A 772 -1.33 9.76 8.65
CA ASN A 772 -1.17 9.06 7.38
C ASN A 772 0.22 8.45 7.20
N GLU A 773 1.19 8.75 8.07
CA GLU A 773 2.48 8.05 8.12
C GLU A 773 2.38 6.65 8.76
N PHE A 774 1.36 6.39 9.59
CA PHE A 774 1.04 5.04 10.08
C PHE A 774 0.05 4.38 9.12
N VAL A 775 0.46 3.29 8.48
CA VAL A 775 -0.37 2.51 7.55
C VAL A 775 -0.52 1.08 8.05
N ALA A 776 -1.76 0.60 8.12
CA ALA A 776 -2.09 -0.80 8.40
C ALA A 776 -3.15 -1.33 7.44
N TYR A 777 -3.25 -2.65 7.32
CA TYR A 777 -4.24 -3.31 6.47
C TYR A 777 -5.36 -3.87 7.34
N HIS A 778 -6.60 -3.54 7.05
CA HIS A 778 -7.76 -3.99 7.80
C HIS A 778 -8.63 -4.86 6.90
N HIS A 779 -8.76 -6.14 7.25
CA HIS A 779 -9.53 -7.12 6.49
C HIS A 779 -11.00 -7.14 6.96
N GLU A 780 -11.63 -5.96 6.95
CA GLU A 780 -12.97 -5.71 7.46
C GLU A 780 -14.00 -6.76 6.99
N SER A 781 -14.90 -7.13 7.91
CA SER A 781 -15.92 -8.18 7.73
C SER A 781 -15.42 -9.63 7.71
N LEU A 782 -14.11 -9.91 7.82
CA LEU A 782 -13.65 -11.26 8.14
C LEU A 782 -14.12 -11.66 9.54
N SER A 783 -13.85 -10.83 10.55
CA SER A 783 -14.15 -11.08 11.98
C SER A 783 -15.64 -11.03 12.35
N ARG A 784 -16.42 -10.14 11.73
CA ARG A 784 -17.81 -9.82 12.13
C ARG A 784 -18.91 -10.26 11.16
N GLY A 785 -18.61 -10.47 9.87
CA GLY A 785 -19.64 -10.56 8.83
C GLY A 785 -20.33 -9.20 8.54
N SER A 786 -21.30 -9.18 7.62
CA SER A 786 -21.99 -7.96 7.17
C SER A 786 -23.09 -7.49 8.12
N ASP A 787 -23.21 -6.17 8.33
CA ASP A 787 -24.29 -5.54 9.09
C ASP A 787 -25.67 -5.58 8.38
N ASN A 788 -25.77 -6.18 7.18
CA ASN A 788 -27.02 -6.35 6.41
C ASN A 788 -27.90 -7.52 6.90
N ARG A 789 -27.87 -7.84 8.19
CA ARG A 789 -28.74 -8.84 8.82
C ARG A 789 -29.84 -8.12 9.62
N PRO A 790 -31.09 -8.63 9.66
CA PRO A 790 -32.20 -7.93 10.34
C PRO A 790 -31.92 -7.57 11.81
N GLU A 791 -31.18 -8.42 12.53
CA GLU A 791 -30.83 -8.22 13.94
C GLU A 791 -29.74 -7.15 14.12
N THR A 792 -28.84 -6.97 13.15
CA THR A 792 -27.80 -5.93 13.16
C THR A 792 -28.32 -4.60 12.65
N GLU A 793 -29.30 -4.60 11.74
CA GLU A 793 -29.98 -3.41 11.23
C GLU A 793 -30.77 -2.67 12.31
N ALA A 794 -31.52 -3.39 13.15
CA ALA A 794 -32.29 -2.77 14.25
C ALA A 794 -31.37 -2.05 15.26
N ARG A 795 -30.31 -2.72 15.72
CA ARG A 795 -29.29 -2.10 16.59
C ARG A 795 -28.64 -0.90 15.92
N PHE A 796 -28.22 -1.04 14.65
CA PHE A 796 -27.59 0.05 13.91
C PHE A 796 -28.50 1.27 13.79
N PHE A 797 -29.81 1.05 13.58
CA PHE A 797 -30.81 2.11 13.57
C PHE A 797 -30.92 2.81 14.94
N GLU A 798 -30.99 2.07 16.05
CA GLU A 798 -31.02 2.64 17.40
C GLU A 798 -29.76 3.46 17.72
N GLU A 799 -28.57 2.93 17.39
CA GLU A 799 -27.28 3.63 17.57
C GLU A 799 -27.21 4.90 16.70
N THR A 800 -27.75 4.86 15.48
CA THR A 800 -27.87 6.02 14.59
C THR A 800 -28.78 7.08 15.19
N GLN A 801 -29.96 6.68 15.67
CA GLN A 801 -30.93 7.58 16.29
C GLN A 801 -30.33 8.26 17.53
N TYR A 802 -29.64 7.51 18.39
CA TYR A 802 -28.98 8.08 19.56
C TYR A 802 -27.93 9.13 19.19
N MET A 803 -27.11 8.88 18.15
CA MET A 803 -26.15 9.88 17.67
C MET A 803 -26.83 11.15 17.18
N GLN A 804 -27.95 11.04 16.46
CA GLN A 804 -28.73 12.19 16.01
C GLN A 804 -29.34 12.97 17.17
N GLU A 805 -29.94 12.29 18.15
CA GLU A 805 -30.53 12.93 19.33
C GLU A 805 -29.48 13.62 20.20
N LYS A 806 -28.30 13.02 20.36
CA LYS A 806 -27.23 13.56 21.21
C LYS A 806 -26.45 14.68 20.53
N TRP A 807 -26.11 14.51 19.26
CA TRP A 807 -25.16 15.35 18.55
C TRP A 807 -25.75 16.18 17.41
N GLY A 808 -26.91 15.82 16.84
CA GLY A 808 -27.45 16.43 15.62
C GLY A 808 -27.68 17.94 15.72
N ASP A 809 -28.01 18.45 16.91
CA ASP A 809 -28.18 19.88 17.16
C ASP A 809 -26.90 20.63 17.53
N ARG A 810 -25.77 19.92 17.68
CA ARG A 810 -24.49 20.53 18.04
C ARG A 810 -23.86 21.20 16.81
N PRO A 811 -23.17 22.35 17.00
CA PRO A 811 -22.52 23.05 15.88
C PRO A 811 -21.59 22.19 15.04
N ILE A 812 -20.88 21.23 15.66
CA ILE A 812 -19.93 20.34 15.00
C ILE A 812 -20.58 19.43 13.93
N PHE A 813 -21.85 19.04 14.11
CA PHE A 813 -22.60 18.25 13.12
C PHE A 813 -23.12 19.10 11.96
N ARG A 814 -23.39 20.38 12.22
CA ARG A 814 -23.88 21.32 11.20
C ARG A 814 -22.75 21.88 10.36
N ASN A 815 -21.60 22.15 10.99
CA ASN A 815 -20.38 22.61 10.34
C ASN A 815 -19.19 21.86 10.95
N ASP A 816 -18.82 20.76 10.31
CA ASP A 816 -17.59 20.04 10.63
C ASP A 816 -16.39 20.87 10.15
N PRO A 817 -15.45 21.29 11.04
CA PRO A 817 -14.30 22.12 10.68
C PRO A 817 -13.36 21.45 9.67
N ALA A 818 -13.41 20.11 9.56
CA ALA A 818 -12.65 19.34 8.61
C ALA A 818 -13.37 19.15 7.27
N TYR A 819 -14.59 19.67 7.07
CA TYR A 819 -15.40 19.46 5.87
C TYR A 819 -16.04 20.77 5.38
N SER A 820 -15.86 21.10 4.09
CA SER A 820 -16.45 22.32 3.55
C SER A 820 -17.97 22.19 3.41
N ARG A 821 -18.70 23.22 3.85
CA ARG A 821 -20.16 23.35 3.70
C ARG A 821 -20.66 23.34 2.26
N HIS A 822 -19.77 23.51 1.28
CA HIS A 822 -20.12 23.47 -0.14
C HIS A 822 -20.23 22.04 -0.66
N PHE A 823 -19.73 21.05 0.07
CA PHE A 823 -19.95 19.65 -0.23
C PHE A 823 -21.23 19.14 0.42
N THR A 824 -21.90 18.22 -0.27
CA THR A 824 -23.09 17.58 0.27
C THR A 824 -22.75 16.69 1.46
N VAL A 825 -23.74 16.57 2.33
CA VAL A 825 -23.71 15.75 3.53
C VAL A 825 -24.14 14.33 3.18
N ASP A 826 -25.15 14.13 2.32
CA ASP A 826 -25.77 12.81 2.15
C ASP A 826 -25.19 11.92 1.03
N LEU A 827 -24.14 12.37 0.34
CA LEU A 827 -23.56 11.67 -0.83
C LEU A 827 -22.04 11.47 -0.70
N GLN A 828 -21.32 11.35 -1.82
CA GLN A 828 -19.90 11.00 -1.82
C GLN A 828 -19.06 12.16 -1.26
N PRO A 829 -18.34 11.97 -0.13
CA PRO A 829 -17.57 13.04 0.48
C PRO A 829 -16.49 13.58 -0.47
N PHE A 830 -16.31 14.90 -0.49
CA PHE A 830 -15.37 15.61 -1.37
C PHE A 830 -15.63 15.43 -2.88
N PHE A 831 -16.87 15.14 -3.29
CA PHE A 831 -17.22 14.98 -4.70
C PHE A 831 -18.50 15.74 -5.07
N ASP A 832 -19.58 15.53 -4.33
CA ASP A 832 -20.88 16.13 -4.60
C ASP A 832 -21.02 17.50 -3.91
N LEU A 833 -21.56 18.49 -4.62
CA LEU A 833 -21.71 19.88 -4.20
C LEU A 833 -23.16 20.25 -3.88
N VAL A 834 -23.37 21.07 -2.85
CA VAL A 834 -24.70 21.57 -2.43
C VAL A 834 -25.25 22.55 -3.48
N ASP A 835 -26.57 22.58 -3.71
CA ASP A 835 -27.17 23.63 -4.56
C ASP A 835 -26.87 25.02 -3.96
N PRO A 836 -26.21 25.95 -4.70
CA PRO A 836 -25.88 27.27 -4.16
C PRO A 836 -27.07 28.11 -3.71
N ALA A 837 -28.27 27.82 -4.22
CA ALA A 837 -29.51 28.51 -3.84
C ALA A 837 -30.23 27.85 -2.65
N ALA A 838 -29.76 26.69 -2.18
CA ALA A 838 -30.28 26.11 -0.96
C ALA A 838 -30.04 27.10 0.21
N PRO A 839 -30.99 27.21 1.16
CA PRO A 839 -30.75 27.98 2.38
C PRO A 839 -29.46 27.49 3.04
N ALA A 840 -28.61 28.41 3.50
CA ALA A 840 -27.47 28.03 4.32
C ALA A 840 -28.00 27.32 5.58
N ALA A 841 -27.59 26.05 5.76
CA ALA A 841 -27.98 25.22 6.90
C ALA A 841 -27.45 25.77 8.23
#